data_AF-A0AAN7ZHY4-F1
#
_entry.id   AF-A0AAN7ZHY4-F1
#
_cell.length_a   1.000
_cell.length_b   1.000
_cell.length_c   1.000
_cell.angle_alpha   90.00
_cell.angle_beta   90.00
_cell.angle_gamma   90.00
#
_symmetry.space_group_name_H-M   'P 1'
#
loop_
_entity.id
_entity.type
_entity.pdbx_description
1 polymer ?
#
loop_
_entity_poly.entity_id
_entity_poly.type
_entity_poly.pdbx_seq_one_letter_code
_entity_poly.pdbx_strand_id
1 'polypeptide(L)'
;MISIYDRKKCIINHLAINACLAPVCSMHGIAVTTVEGIGSTKTKLHPLQERIAKSHGTQCGFCTPGFVMSMYTLLRNSPLPKMKDLEKTFQGNLCRCTGYRPIVEGFQTFTEEWELMQNGKWLTNRVCQMGDKCCKVVNGYTKYEENLLVDTSTFVPYDSSQEPIFPPELKLYNTLDRQELTFKGKQVTWHRPTSLEELLKLKTKYPKAKIVNGNTEIGVEVKYKHHIYPILLHSAGIPELADIHVRSSGIRFGSAVTLTSFAKYLSQQIQLLPEHETRIFVVIIDMLHWFGGEQIRNVATVCGNIVTASPISDLCPILVAAGAVLEISSAYETRKVVMNESFFTGYRTTILHDDEVLISITIPYSNKNQHFHAYKQARRRDDDTAIVNSAVNVLLGKDNVVNDFIIVFGGMGPTVTVPRKICAEIIGRIWNEETLNWALQSLAHDLYLPPDAPGGMIQYRRSLTLSFLFRTYLTIVQKISSTAFDVKNLSGLQGFYNQTPKSSQMFHIHPSSIKTDTVGKPIPHISAFRHATGEAVYCDDIPAFKNELYMAVVLSTRAHANFTMDASDALQMEGVHLFLSAKDLPHERNCIGPKSTNAVFVERTVTSQGQILGVVIAENQRIAQSAARKVKVIYEDLQPVIISIEDAIKHKSYFTDITNPCIIERGNVDEIFKSAPHIIHGEMRSGSQEHFYLETQSTVVVPQEDDGLEVYCSTQYPNLISVECNRTFVKYTDEQSSRNCQTIRWRVWW
;
A
#
# COMPACT_ATOMS: atom_id res chain seq x y z
N MET A 1 11.65 7.80 -9.31
CA MET A 1 12.13 6.77 -10.27
C MET A 1 13.59 6.47 -9.95
N ILE A 2 14.02 5.22 -10.10
CA ILE A 2 15.43 4.85 -10.13
C ILE A 2 15.80 4.34 -11.52
N SER A 3 17.04 4.55 -11.95
CA SER A 3 17.59 4.05 -13.20
C SER A 3 18.86 3.26 -12.94
N ILE A 4 18.94 2.07 -13.52
CA ILE A 4 20.05 1.11 -13.33
C ILE A 4 20.54 0.66 -14.70
N TYR A 5 21.86 0.62 -14.91
CA TYR A 5 22.44 0.09 -16.14
C TYR A 5 22.65 -1.43 -16.05
N ASP A 6 21.91 -2.20 -16.84
CA ASP A 6 22.12 -3.64 -16.98
C ASP A 6 23.26 -3.89 -17.98
N ARG A 7 24.45 -4.19 -17.45
CA ARG A 7 25.65 -4.44 -18.26
C ARG A 7 25.56 -5.67 -19.14
N LYS A 8 24.83 -6.70 -18.72
CA LYS A 8 24.71 -7.96 -19.50
C LYS A 8 23.89 -7.71 -20.76
N LYS A 9 22.85 -6.88 -20.66
CA LYS A 9 21.95 -6.55 -21.78
C LYS A 9 22.30 -5.24 -22.48
N CYS A 10 23.22 -4.45 -21.93
CA CYS A 10 23.56 -3.11 -22.40
C CYS A 10 22.36 -2.15 -22.48
N ILE A 11 21.40 -2.29 -21.56
CA ILE A 11 20.18 -1.45 -21.49
C ILE A 11 20.09 -0.72 -20.15
N ILE A 12 19.31 0.36 -20.10
CA ILE A 12 18.98 1.08 -18.86
C ILE A 12 17.57 0.64 -18.44
N ASN A 13 17.43 0.20 -17.19
CA ASN A 13 16.14 -0.14 -16.61
C ASN A 13 15.65 1.03 -15.76
N HIS A 14 14.42 1.48 -16.00
CA HIS A 14 13.77 2.53 -15.23
C HIS A 14 12.67 1.93 -14.34
N LEU A 15 12.72 2.17 -13.03
CA LEU A 15 11.81 1.57 -12.07
C LEU A 15 11.19 2.64 -11.17
N ALA A 16 9.86 2.59 -11.00
CA ALA A 16 9.16 3.35 -9.97
C ALA A 16 9.37 2.62 -8.64
N ILE A 17 9.70 3.35 -7.58
CA ILE A 17 9.91 2.78 -6.24
C ILE A 17 9.37 3.73 -5.17
N ASN A 18 9.09 3.19 -3.98
CA ASN A 18 8.69 3.97 -2.82
C ASN A 18 9.93 4.45 -2.04
N ALA A 19 10.20 5.75 -2.08
CA ALA A 19 11.38 6.34 -1.42
C ALA A 19 11.38 6.12 0.11
N CYS A 20 10.20 6.08 0.74
CA CYS A 20 10.06 5.85 2.18
C CYS A 20 10.56 4.48 2.67
N LEU A 21 10.71 3.51 1.75
CA LEU A 21 11.19 2.16 2.05
C LEU A 21 12.56 1.87 1.44
N ALA A 22 13.17 2.81 0.70
CA ALA A 22 14.43 2.61 0.02
C ALA A 22 15.61 3.13 0.87
N PRO A 23 16.43 2.26 1.49
CA PRO A 23 17.59 2.71 2.24
C PRO A 23 18.57 3.43 1.31
N VAL A 24 19.09 4.59 1.70
CA VAL A 24 20.10 5.30 0.89
C VAL A 24 21.31 4.42 0.60
N CYS A 25 21.68 3.53 1.53
CA CYS A 25 22.77 2.56 1.38
C CYS A 25 22.56 1.56 0.22
N SER A 26 21.33 1.32 -0.25
CA SER A 26 21.07 0.47 -1.41
C SER A 26 21.09 1.23 -2.74
N MET A 27 21.25 2.56 -2.72
CA MET A 27 21.27 3.42 -3.92
C MET A 27 22.67 3.57 -4.54
N HIS A 28 23.69 2.88 -4.03
CA HIS A 28 25.05 2.95 -4.57
C HIS A 28 25.09 2.50 -6.03
N GLY A 29 25.60 3.36 -6.92
CA GLY A 29 25.66 3.10 -8.37
C GLY A 29 24.33 3.27 -9.12
N ILE A 30 23.29 3.85 -8.48
CA ILE A 30 21.95 4.02 -9.05
C ILE A 30 21.64 5.51 -9.26
N ALA A 31 20.99 5.85 -10.37
CA ALA A 31 20.53 7.22 -10.63
C ALA A 31 19.09 7.40 -10.11
N VAL A 32 18.86 8.41 -9.27
CA VAL A 32 17.53 8.75 -8.73
C VAL A 32 16.97 9.97 -9.48
N THR A 33 15.69 9.91 -9.84
CA THR A 33 14.93 11.04 -10.42
C THR A 33 13.68 11.27 -9.60
N THR A 34 13.48 12.51 -9.15
CA THR A 34 12.29 13.00 -8.43
C THR A 34 11.44 13.91 -9.33
N VAL A 35 10.35 14.46 -8.80
CA VAL A 35 9.41 15.30 -9.57
C VAL A 35 10.05 16.59 -10.08
N GLU A 36 10.98 17.15 -9.33
CA GLU A 36 11.75 18.34 -9.68
C GLU A 36 12.76 18.05 -10.80
N GLY A 37 13.21 16.80 -10.90
CA GLY A 37 14.21 16.36 -11.88
C GLY A 37 13.68 16.23 -13.31
N ILE A 38 12.36 16.27 -13.51
CA ILE A 38 11.75 16.16 -14.85
C ILE A 38 11.27 17.52 -15.39
N GLY A 39 11.15 18.54 -14.53
CA GLY A 39 10.68 19.87 -14.92
C GLY A 39 10.22 20.71 -13.73
N SER A 40 10.14 22.03 -13.93
CA SER A 40 9.68 22.99 -12.91
C SER A 40 9.00 24.21 -13.55
N THR A 41 8.26 24.98 -12.75
CA THR A 41 7.64 26.25 -13.19
C THR A 41 8.67 27.34 -13.48
N LYS A 42 9.88 27.24 -12.90
CA LYS A 42 11.00 28.14 -13.18
C LYS A 42 11.72 27.83 -14.50
N THR A 43 11.61 26.60 -14.98
CA THR A 43 12.26 26.13 -16.20
C THR A 43 11.19 25.78 -17.24
N LYS A 44 11.15 24.52 -17.67
CA LYS A 44 10.13 23.99 -18.57
C LYS A 44 9.36 22.90 -17.82
N LEU A 45 8.04 22.95 -17.91
CA LEU A 45 7.19 21.88 -17.41
C LEU A 45 7.36 20.64 -18.30
N HIS A 46 7.45 19.48 -17.66
CA HIS A 46 7.27 18.23 -18.37
C HIS A 46 5.81 18.11 -18.85
N PRO A 47 5.52 17.54 -20.04
CA PRO A 47 4.15 17.35 -20.52
C PRO A 47 3.23 16.64 -19.51
N LEU A 48 3.76 15.72 -18.70
CA LEU A 48 3.01 15.10 -17.61
C LEU A 48 2.55 16.10 -16.54
N GLN A 49 3.45 17.00 -16.12
CA GLN A 49 3.17 18.01 -15.11
C GLN A 49 2.13 19.01 -15.62
N GLU A 50 2.25 19.39 -16.91
CA GLU A 50 1.27 20.24 -17.57
C GLU A 50 -0.12 19.57 -17.63
N ARG A 51 -0.19 18.34 -18.15
CA ARG A 51 -1.48 17.69 -18.42
C ARG A 51 -2.25 17.39 -17.15
N ILE A 52 -1.60 16.91 -16.08
CA ILE A 52 -2.29 16.67 -14.80
C ILE A 52 -2.79 17.96 -14.15
N ALA A 53 -2.06 19.07 -14.33
CA ALA A 53 -2.48 20.38 -13.81
C ALA A 53 -3.66 20.94 -14.61
N LYS A 54 -3.54 20.98 -15.95
CA LYS A 54 -4.60 21.48 -16.84
C LYS A 54 -5.85 20.61 -16.86
N SER A 55 -5.72 19.31 -16.59
CA SER A 55 -6.86 18.37 -16.55
C SER A 55 -7.67 18.41 -15.25
N HIS A 56 -7.34 19.31 -14.33
CA HIS A 56 -7.91 19.34 -12.97
C HIS A 56 -7.61 18.05 -12.18
N GLY A 57 -6.52 17.36 -12.52
CA GLY A 57 -6.05 16.14 -11.87
C GLY A 57 -5.43 16.37 -10.48
N THR A 58 -5.46 17.59 -9.97
CA THR A 58 -4.90 17.97 -8.67
C THR A 58 -5.85 18.90 -7.92
N GLN A 59 -6.08 18.60 -6.63
CA GLN A 59 -6.80 19.46 -5.69
C GLN A 59 -5.85 19.88 -4.56
N CYS A 60 -5.76 19.13 -3.45
CA CYS A 60 -4.83 19.44 -2.36
C CYS A 60 -3.36 19.38 -2.79
N GLY A 61 -3.03 18.60 -3.83
CA GLY A 61 -1.71 18.51 -4.45
C GLY A 61 -0.74 17.50 -3.84
N PHE A 62 -0.99 17.01 -2.62
CA PHE A 62 -0.02 16.18 -1.89
C PHE A 62 0.32 14.84 -2.57
N CYS A 63 -0.65 14.18 -3.25
CA CYS A 63 -0.38 12.96 -4.01
C CYS A 63 0.22 13.21 -5.40
N THR A 64 0.11 14.43 -5.92
CA THR A 64 0.36 14.75 -7.34
C THR A 64 1.78 14.37 -7.77
N PRO A 65 2.85 14.67 -7.00
CA PRO A 65 4.20 14.21 -7.34
C PRO A 65 4.31 12.69 -7.53
N GLY A 66 3.63 11.91 -6.69
CA GLY A 66 3.62 10.45 -6.78
C GLY A 66 2.97 9.95 -8.08
N PHE A 67 1.84 10.53 -8.47
CA PHE A 67 1.17 10.19 -9.74
C PHE A 67 2.01 10.58 -10.96
N VAL A 68 2.61 11.77 -10.93
CA VAL A 68 3.51 12.26 -11.98
C VAL A 68 4.69 11.30 -12.13
N MET A 69 5.34 10.89 -11.03
CA MET A 69 6.51 10.00 -11.11
C MET A 69 6.19 8.55 -11.50
N SER A 70 5.01 8.04 -11.12
CA SER A 70 4.53 6.74 -11.61
C SER A 70 4.32 6.78 -13.13
N MET A 71 3.58 7.77 -13.63
CA MET A 71 3.32 7.91 -15.07
C MET A 71 4.59 8.23 -15.86
N TYR A 72 5.49 9.04 -15.30
CA TYR A 72 6.81 9.32 -15.89
C TYR A 72 7.61 8.04 -16.09
N THR A 73 7.67 7.18 -15.07
CA THR A 73 8.38 5.91 -15.19
C THR A 73 7.75 4.99 -16.24
N LEU A 74 6.41 5.00 -16.38
CA LEU A 74 5.73 4.27 -17.45
C LEU A 74 6.16 4.79 -18.83
N LEU A 75 6.13 6.11 -19.07
CA LEU A 75 6.53 6.70 -20.37
C LEU A 75 8.01 6.45 -20.72
N ARG A 76 8.87 6.37 -19.71
CA ARG A 76 10.29 6.04 -19.89
C ARG A 76 10.51 4.58 -20.32
N ASN A 77 9.58 3.68 -20.00
CA ASN A 77 9.64 2.27 -20.38
C ASN A 77 8.79 1.94 -21.63
N SER A 78 7.72 2.69 -21.86
CA SER A 78 6.83 2.58 -23.02
C SER A 78 6.39 3.97 -23.45
N PRO A 79 6.99 4.56 -24.50
CA PRO A 79 6.65 5.90 -24.97
C PRO A 79 5.20 6.06 -25.46
N LEU A 80 4.56 4.95 -25.86
CA LEU A 80 3.15 4.88 -26.25
C LEU A 80 2.47 3.76 -25.45
N PRO A 81 2.12 3.99 -24.17
CA PRO A 81 1.48 3.00 -23.32
C PRO A 81 0.03 2.74 -23.73
N LYS A 82 -0.54 1.62 -23.27
CA LYS A 82 -1.97 1.32 -23.43
C LYS A 82 -2.76 1.78 -22.20
N MET A 83 -4.08 1.91 -22.33
CA MET A 83 -4.95 2.23 -21.18
C MET A 83 -4.80 1.23 -20.02
N LYS A 84 -4.59 -0.06 -20.32
CA LYS A 84 -4.34 -1.08 -19.29
C LYS A 84 -3.05 -0.83 -18.50
N ASP A 85 -2.04 -0.23 -19.13
CA ASP A 85 -0.77 0.06 -18.46
C ASP A 85 -0.93 1.20 -17.45
N LEU A 86 -1.78 2.19 -17.74
CA LEU A 86 -2.12 3.27 -16.79
C LEU A 86 -2.77 2.70 -15.52
N GLU A 87 -3.76 1.82 -15.66
CA GLU A 87 -4.44 1.20 -14.52
C GLU A 87 -3.45 0.47 -13.61
N LYS A 88 -2.55 -0.33 -14.20
CA LYS A 88 -1.51 -1.05 -13.46
C LYS A 88 -0.52 -0.10 -12.78
N THR A 89 -0.12 0.97 -13.47
CA THR A 89 0.85 1.96 -12.99
C THR A 89 0.37 2.67 -11.73
N PHE A 90 -0.93 2.90 -11.59
CA PHE A 90 -1.53 3.63 -10.47
C PHE A 90 -2.01 2.75 -9.31
N GLN A 91 -1.85 1.42 -9.37
CA GLN A 91 -2.25 0.51 -8.29
C GLN A 91 -1.68 0.88 -6.91
N GLY A 92 -0.48 1.47 -6.87
CA GLY A 92 0.20 1.90 -5.65
C GLY A 92 0.06 3.39 -5.31
N ASN A 93 -0.83 4.14 -5.98
CA ASN A 93 -1.01 5.57 -5.77
C ASN A 93 -2.42 5.87 -5.24
N LEU A 94 -2.50 6.57 -4.10
CA LEU A 94 -3.78 6.95 -3.49
C LEU A 94 -4.06 8.45 -3.64
N CYS A 95 -5.32 8.78 -3.89
CA CYS A 95 -5.83 10.15 -3.86
C CYS A 95 -7.14 10.20 -3.05
N ARG A 96 -7.26 11.17 -2.14
CA ARG A 96 -8.46 11.37 -1.32
C ARG A 96 -9.41 12.43 -1.88
N CYS A 97 -8.93 13.30 -2.78
CA CYS A 97 -9.64 14.51 -3.20
C CYS A 97 -10.31 14.38 -4.59
N THR A 98 -9.59 13.86 -5.59
CA THR A 98 -9.99 14.01 -7.00
C THR A 98 -11.00 12.96 -7.48
N GLY A 99 -11.17 11.87 -6.73
CA GLY A 99 -11.90 10.70 -7.20
C GLY A 99 -11.24 10.00 -8.41
N TYR A 100 -9.95 10.24 -8.64
CA TYR A 100 -9.10 9.67 -9.71
C TYR A 100 -9.46 10.05 -11.16
N ARG A 101 -10.73 10.28 -11.47
CA ARG A 101 -11.24 10.58 -12.83
C ARG A 101 -10.40 11.60 -13.60
N PRO A 102 -10.14 12.83 -13.11
CA PRO A 102 -9.38 13.82 -13.88
C PRO A 102 -7.88 13.51 -14.02
N ILE A 103 -7.32 12.64 -13.15
CA ILE A 103 -5.94 12.15 -13.28
C ILE A 103 -5.86 11.18 -14.46
N VAL A 104 -6.78 10.21 -14.50
CA VAL A 104 -6.87 9.22 -15.59
C VAL A 104 -7.19 9.91 -16.92
N GLU A 105 -8.13 10.86 -16.94
CA GLU A 105 -8.45 11.63 -18.16
C GLU A 105 -7.30 12.52 -18.64
N GLY A 106 -6.48 13.05 -17.73
CA GLY A 106 -5.28 13.80 -18.10
C GLY A 106 -4.23 12.90 -18.74
N PHE A 107 -3.93 11.75 -18.12
CA PHE A 107 -2.86 10.86 -18.58
C PHE A 107 -3.25 9.91 -19.70
N GLN A 108 -4.54 9.60 -19.90
CA GLN A 108 -4.98 8.80 -21.06
C GLN A 108 -4.60 9.48 -22.38
N THR A 109 -4.34 10.79 -22.39
CA THR A 109 -3.89 11.50 -23.59
C THR A 109 -2.49 11.10 -24.09
N PHE A 110 -1.77 10.27 -23.33
CA PHE A 110 -0.50 9.65 -23.77
C PHE A 110 -0.70 8.24 -24.33
N THR A 111 -1.91 7.67 -24.34
CA THR A 111 -2.09 6.26 -24.70
C THR A 111 -2.29 6.04 -26.20
N GLU A 112 -1.97 4.83 -26.65
CA GLU A 112 -2.24 4.34 -28.02
C GLU A 112 -3.71 4.52 -28.39
N GLU A 113 -4.63 4.18 -27.48
CA GLU A 113 -6.07 4.31 -27.73
C GLU A 113 -6.49 5.75 -27.98
N TRP A 114 -5.92 6.72 -27.26
CA TRP A 114 -6.20 8.15 -27.47
C TRP A 114 -5.64 8.65 -28.81
N GLU A 115 -4.41 8.28 -29.16
CA GLU A 115 -3.81 8.67 -30.44
C GLU A 115 -4.63 8.15 -31.62
N LEU A 116 -5.11 6.90 -31.55
CA LEU A 116 -5.98 6.33 -32.58
C LEU A 116 -7.35 7.02 -32.67
N MET A 117 -7.90 7.49 -31.54
CA MET A 117 -9.15 8.27 -31.52
C MET A 117 -8.97 9.63 -32.21
N GLN A 118 -7.88 10.34 -31.92
CA GLN A 118 -7.60 11.66 -32.51
C GLN A 118 -7.31 11.58 -34.02
N ASN A 119 -6.63 10.52 -34.47
CA ASN A 119 -6.26 10.32 -35.88
C ASN A 119 -7.40 9.75 -36.76
N GLY A 120 -8.64 9.68 -36.25
CA GLY A 120 -9.81 9.18 -36.99
C GLY A 120 -9.78 7.68 -37.34
N LYS A 121 -8.70 6.96 -37.00
CA LYS A 121 -8.55 5.52 -37.30
C LYS A 121 -9.40 4.61 -36.43
N TRP A 122 -9.88 5.08 -35.28
CA TRP A 122 -10.81 4.32 -34.42
C TRP A 122 -12.25 4.25 -34.95
N LEU A 123 -12.61 5.12 -35.91
CA LEU A 123 -13.95 5.18 -36.50
C LEU A 123 -14.17 4.16 -37.64
N THR A 124 -13.16 3.41 -38.06
CA THR A 124 -13.30 2.51 -39.22
C THR A 124 -14.10 1.23 -38.92
N ASN A 125 -14.39 0.91 -37.65
CA ASN A 125 -15.11 -0.32 -37.28
C ASN A 125 -16.23 -0.15 -36.23
N ARG A 126 -16.69 1.08 -35.95
CA ARG A 126 -17.91 1.28 -35.15
C ARG A 126 -18.81 2.31 -35.83
N VAL A 127 -19.74 1.80 -36.63
CA VAL A 127 -20.97 2.52 -36.93
C VAL A 127 -21.66 2.80 -35.59
N CYS A 128 -21.96 4.06 -35.30
CA CYS A 128 -22.81 4.44 -34.17
C CYS A 128 -24.04 3.53 -34.15
N GLN A 129 -24.47 2.99 -33.00
CA GLN A 129 -25.66 2.12 -32.95
C GLN A 129 -26.95 2.80 -33.43
N MET A 130 -26.93 4.13 -33.56
CA MET A 130 -28.01 4.92 -34.16
C MET A 130 -27.90 5.11 -35.68
N GLY A 131 -26.80 4.71 -36.31
CA GLY A 131 -26.55 4.88 -37.75
C GLY A 131 -26.81 6.32 -38.23
N ASP A 132 -27.37 6.44 -39.43
CA ASP A 132 -27.77 7.70 -40.06
C ASP A 132 -28.89 8.45 -39.30
N LYS A 133 -29.47 7.83 -38.26
CA LYS A 133 -30.46 8.44 -37.36
C LYS A 133 -29.83 9.10 -36.13
N CYS A 134 -28.50 9.14 -36.03
CA CYS A 134 -27.83 9.89 -34.99
C CYS A 134 -28.13 11.38 -35.18
N CYS A 135 -28.72 12.03 -34.17
CA CYS A 135 -29.05 13.46 -34.19
C CYS A 135 -27.85 14.38 -34.45
N LYS A 136 -26.61 13.86 -34.35
CA LYS A 136 -25.37 14.56 -34.71
C LYS A 136 -25.02 14.53 -36.20
N VAL A 137 -25.66 13.67 -37.01
CA VAL A 137 -25.34 13.48 -38.44
C VAL A 137 -26.23 14.34 -39.35
N VAL A 138 -27.37 14.84 -38.86
CA VAL A 138 -28.42 15.39 -39.73
C VAL A 138 -28.19 16.85 -40.17
N ASN A 139 -27.25 17.61 -39.60
CA ASN A 139 -26.99 18.97 -40.10
C ASN A 139 -25.50 19.34 -39.99
N GLY A 140 -24.89 19.59 -41.15
CA GLY A 140 -23.52 20.06 -41.27
C GLY A 140 -23.23 21.26 -40.36
N TYR A 141 -22.03 21.26 -39.78
CA TYR A 141 -21.42 22.37 -39.06
C TYR A 141 -22.35 23.19 -38.15
N THR A 142 -22.55 22.72 -36.92
CA THR A 142 -22.79 23.63 -35.80
C THR A 142 -21.61 23.54 -34.86
N LYS A 143 -20.83 24.64 -34.88
CA LYS A 143 -19.78 24.99 -33.93
C LYS A 143 -20.46 25.23 -32.59
N TYR A 144 -20.86 24.16 -31.89
CA TYR A 144 -21.09 24.28 -30.47
C TYR A 144 -19.75 24.70 -29.88
N GLU A 145 -19.68 25.89 -29.28
CA GLU A 145 -18.71 26.12 -28.23
C GLU A 145 -19.02 25.07 -27.17
N GLU A 146 -18.43 23.88 -27.31
CA GLU A 146 -18.52 22.88 -26.27
C GLU A 146 -17.86 23.54 -25.06
N ASN A 147 -18.62 23.72 -23.99
CA ASN A 147 -18.08 24.12 -22.71
C ASN A 147 -17.13 23.00 -22.26
N LEU A 148 -15.89 23.04 -22.75
CA LEU A 148 -14.87 22.03 -22.49
C LEU A 148 -14.28 22.32 -21.12
N LEU A 149 -14.24 21.27 -20.28
CA LEU A 149 -13.54 21.35 -19.00
C LEU A 149 -12.02 21.56 -19.22
N VAL A 150 -11.49 20.98 -20.29
CA VAL A 150 -10.08 20.96 -20.64
C VAL A 150 -9.96 21.07 -22.16
N ASP A 151 -9.19 22.06 -22.63
CA ASP A 151 -8.82 22.15 -24.04
C ASP A 151 -7.52 21.36 -24.29
N THR A 152 -7.69 20.10 -24.72
CA THR A 152 -6.58 19.18 -24.98
C THR A 152 -5.71 19.59 -26.17
N SER A 153 -6.19 20.49 -27.04
CA SER A 153 -5.41 21.00 -28.18
C SER A 153 -4.22 21.86 -27.73
N THR A 154 -4.27 22.38 -26.51
CA THR A 154 -3.22 23.21 -25.91
C THR A 154 -2.11 22.42 -25.23
N PHE A 155 -2.16 21.09 -25.25
CA PHE A 155 -1.17 20.24 -24.61
C PHE A 155 0.13 20.18 -25.40
N VAL A 156 1.25 20.33 -24.70
CA VAL A 156 2.56 20.16 -25.31
C VAL A 156 2.76 18.68 -25.69
N PRO A 157 3.22 18.39 -26.92
CA PRO A 157 3.57 17.03 -27.32
C PRO A 157 4.70 16.46 -26.46
N TYR A 158 4.68 15.15 -26.25
CA TYR A 158 5.76 14.43 -25.59
C TYR A 158 6.89 14.13 -26.57
N ASP A 159 8.11 14.47 -26.18
CA ASP A 159 9.33 14.16 -26.93
C ASP A 159 10.29 13.40 -26.01
N SER A 160 10.40 12.10 -26.24
CA SER A 160 11.25 11.20 -25.44
C SER A 160 12.75 11.45 -25.62
N SER A 161 13.16 12.21 -26.64
CA SER A 161 14.58 12.56 -26.86
C SER A 161 15.08 13.66 -25.93
N GLN A 162 14.18 14.40 -25.29
CA GLN A 162 14.48 15.51 -24.38
C GLN A 162 14.59 15.08 -22.92
N GLU A 163 14.48 13.79 -22.65
CA GLU A 163 14.57 13.24 -21.31
C GLU A 163 15.98 13.38 -20.72
N PRO A 164 16.11 13.57 -19.39
CA PRO A 164 17.41 13.57 -18.74
C PRO A 164 18.21 12.31 -19.10
N ILE A 165 19.42 12.53 -19.64
CA ILE A 165 20.31 11.44 -20.01
C ILE A 165 20.69 10.62 -18.78
N PHE A 166 20.89 9.33 -18.96
CA PHE A 166 21.47 8.51 -17.91
C PHE A 166 22.90 8.97 -17.61
N PRO A 167 23.31 9.14 -16.35
CA PRO A 167 24.63 9.64 -16.00
C PRO A 167 25.75 8.83 -16.71
N PRO A 168 26.56 9.47 -17.58
CA PRO A 168 27.57 8.75 -18.35
C PRO A 168 28.58 7.99 -17.48
N GLU A 169 28.93 8.53 -16.31
CA GLU A 169 29.83 7.90 -15.35
C GLU A 169 29.36 6.50 -14.92
N LEU A 170 28.06 6.36 -14.57
CA LEU A 170 27.47 5.08 -14.16
C LEU A 170 27.44 4.06 -15.32
N LYS A 171 27.32 4.55 -16.56
CA LYS A 171 27.31 3.70 -17.76
C LYS A 171 28.72 3.18 -18.09
N LEU A 172 29.70 4.09 -18.10
CA LEU A 172 31.06 3.82 -18.57
C LEU A 172 31.86 2.96 -17.59
N TYR A 173 31.71 3.17 -16.28
CA TYR A 173 32.54 2.50 -15.27
C TYR A 173 31.75 1.47 -14.47
N ASN A 174 32.30 0.26 -14.32
CA ASN A 174 31.70 -0.83 -13.53
C ASN A 174 32.25 -0.93 -12.10
N THR A 175 33.08 0.03 -11.69
CA THR A 175 33.73 0.06 -10.39
C THR A 175 32.70 0.00 -9.26
N LEU A 176 31.62 0.78 -9.36
CA LEU A 176 30.57 0.86 -8.33
C LEU A 176 29.79 -0.46 -8.18
N ASP A 177 29.62 -1.21 -9.27
CA ASP A 177 28.87 -2.46 -9.25
C ASP A 177 29.60 -3.55 -8.46
N ARG A 178 30.94 -3.55 -8.52
CA ARG A 178 31.82 -4.57 -7.94
C ARG A 178 32.41 -4.21 -6.58
N GLN A 179 32.10 -3.02 -6.06
CA GLN A 179 32.59 -2.59 -4.75
C GLN A 179 31.90 -3.31 -3.60
N GLU A 180 32.66 -4.06 -2.83
CA GLU A 180 32.23 -4.45 -1.49
C GLU A 180 32.20 -3.19 -0.61
N LEU A 181 31.10 -2.97 0.12
CA LEU A 181 30.93 -1.79 0.95
C LEU A 181 30.42 -2.15 2.33
N THR A 182 30.89 -1.41 3.33
CA THR A 182 30.36 -1.48 4.70
C THR A 182 30.05 -0.06 5.18
N PHE A 183 28.78 0.23 5.42
CA PHE A 183 28.34 1.49 6.03
C PHE A 183 28.05 1.27 7.50
N LYS A 184 28.67 2.07 8.39
CA LYS A 184 28.48 1.99 9.84
C LYS A 184 27.74 3.21 10.34
N GLY A 185 26.50 3.03 10.80
CA GLY A 185 25.75 4.03 11.56
C GLY A 185 25.91 3.83 13.07
N LYS A 186 25.25 4.66 13.89
CA LYS A 186 25.27 4.56 15.36
C LYS A 186 24.78 3.20 15.90
N GLN A 187 23.78 2.60 15.25
CA GLN A 187 23.12 1.36 15.73
C GLN A 187 23.12 0.20 14.73
N VAL A 188 23.37 0.47 13.45
CA VAL A 188 23.23 -0.49 12.36
C VAL A 188 24.45 -0.44 11.47
N THR A 189 24.98 -1.61 11.11
CA THR A 189 25.99 -1.80 10.09
C THR A 189 25.36 -2.48 8.88
N TRP A 190 25.56 -1.88 7.70
CA TRP A 190 25.09 -2.38 6.42
C TRP A 190 26.28 -2.92 5.63
N HIS A 191 26.24 -4.20 5.27
CA HIS A 191 27.20 -4.83 4.38
C HIS A 191 26.59 -5.03 3.00
N ARG A 192 27.36 -4.73 1.96
CA ARG A 192 27.05 -5.02 0.57
C ARG A 192 28.08 -6.02 0.02
N PRO A 193 27.88 -7.32 0.22
CA PRO A 193 28.67 -8.34 -0.44
C PRO A 193 28.46 -8.35 -1.95
N THR A 194 29.50 -8.76 -2.67
CA THR A 194 29.47 -8.85 -4.14
C THR A 194 29.61 -10.29 -4.66
N SER A 195 29.88 -11.25 -3.78
CA SER A 195 29.95 -12.67 -4.08
C SER A 195 29.11 -13.49 -3.12
N LEU A 196 28.65 -14.66 -3.57
CA LEU A 196 27.91 -15.59 -2.73
C LEU A 196 28.77 -16.10 -1.56
N GLU A 197 30.04 -16.39 -1.80
CA GLU A 197 30.98 -16.85 -0.76
C GLU A 197 31.08 -15.86 0.40
N GLU A 198 31.19 -14.57 0.09
CA GLU A 198 31.29 -13.52 1.11
C GLU A 198 29.97 -13.36 1.89
N LEU A 199 28.81 -13.45 1.21
CA LEU A 199 27.51 -13.45 1.87
C LEU A 199 27.40 -14.61 2.87
N LEU A 200 27.79 -15.82 2.48
CA LEU A 200 27.74 -17.00 3.34
C LEU A 200 28.70 -16.85 4.53
N LYS A 201 29.93 -16.36 4.31
CA LYS A 201 30.87 -16.03 5.39
C LYS A 201 30.31 -15.01 6.37
N LEU A 202 29.67 -13.94 5.87
CA LEU A 202 29.03 -12.93 6.70
C LEU A 202 27.84 -13.51 7.47
N LYS A 203 27.07 -14.41 6.87
CA LYS A 203 25.93 -15.07 7.51
C LYS A 203 26.37 -16.04 8.60
N THR A 204 27.47 -16.78 8.40
CA THR A 204 28.09 -17.61 9.46
C THR A 204 28.65 -16.75 10.59
N LYS A 205 29.30 -15.62 10.26
CA LYS A 205 29.85 -14.70 11.26
C LYS A 205 28.77 -13.98 12.07
N TYR A 206 27.66 -13.64 11.41
CA TYR A 206 26.52 -12.95 12.00
C TYR A 206 25.21 -13.72 11.70
N PRO A 207 24.93 -14.85 12.38
CA PRO A 207 23.77 -15.69 12.08
C PRO A 207 22.44 -14.95 12.18
N LYS A 208 22.31 -13.97 13.09
CA LYS A 208 21.09 -13.18 13.20
C LYS A 208 20.99 -12.00 12.22
N ALA A 209 21.98 -11.81 11.35
CA ALA A 209 21.94 -10.75 10.35
C ALA A 209 20.77 -10.95 9.39
N LYS A 210 20.06 -9.86 9.09
CA LYS A 210 18.93 -9.87 8.16
C LYS A 210 19.42 -9.54 6.76
N ILE A 211 19.00 -10.36 5.80
CA ILE A 211 19.23 -10.09 4.38
C ILE A 211 18.16 -9.11 3.90
N VAL A 212 18.56 -8.04 3.25
CA VAL A 212 17.69 -6.99 2.73
C VAL A 212 17.91 -6.86 1.24
N ASN A 213 16.83 -6.92 0.46
CA ASN A 213 16.81 -6.50 -0.94
C ASN A 213 15.86 -5.31 -1.08
N GLY A 214 14.58 -5.56 -1.39
CA GLY A 214 13.61 -4.48 -1.55
C GLY A 214 13.18 -3.74 -0.28
N ASN A 215 13.56 -4.24 0.90
CA ASN A 215 13.23 -3.65 2.21
C ASN A 215 11.73 -3.45 2.50
N THR A 216 10.84 -4.04 1.69
CA THR A 216 9.37 -3.87 1.78
C THR A 216 8.75 -4.54 3.00
N GLU A 217 9.48 -5.44 3.67
CA GLU A 217 9.09 -6.03 4.96
C GLU A 217 9.95 -5.48 6.10
N ILE A 218 11.28 -5.59 5.98
CA ILE A 218 12.22 -5.15 7.02
C ILE A 218 12.00 -3.66 7.36
N GLY A 219 11.74 -2.80 6.38
CA GLY A 219 11.42 -1.39 6.61
C GLY A 219 10.15 -1.19 7.44
N VAL A 220 9.11 -2.01 7.21
CA VAL A 220 7.87 -2.01 7.99
C VAL A 220 8.13 -2.49 9.42
N GLU A 221 8.93 -3.54 9.59
CA GLU A 221 9.30 -4.05 10.91
C GLU A 221 10.11 -3.05 11.73
N VAL A 222 11.04 -2.35 11.09
CA VAL A 222 11.83 -1.30 11.74
C VAL A 222 10.94 -0.11 12.12
N LYS A 223 10.07 0.33 11.21
CA LYS A 223 9.22 1.51 11.42
C LYS A 223 8.11 1.28 12.43
N TYR A 224 7.32 0.22 12.25
CA TYR A 224 6.06 -0.01 12.96
C TYR A 224 6.15 -1.06 14.07
N LYS A 225 7.08 -2.03 13.96
CA LYS A 225 7.33 -3.01 15.04
C LYS A 225 8.53 -2.64 15.90
N HIS A 226 9.20 -1.53 15.57
CA HIS A 226 10.36 -0.98 16.30
C HIS A 226 11.52 -1.97 16.45
N HIS A 227 11.66 -2.92 15.53
CA HIS A 227 12.80 -3.83 15.52
C HIS A 227 14.08 -3.06 15.18
N ILE A 228 15.18 -3.44 15.84
CA ILE A 228 16.52 -2.97 15.52
C ILE A 228 17.32 -4.19 15.05
N TYR A 229 17.77 -4.15 13.80
CA TYR A 229 18.62 -5.16 13.20
C TYR A 229 20.05 -4.62 13.11
N PRO A 230 20.97 -5.00 14.02
CA PRO A 230 22.29 -4.38 14.08
C PRO A 230 23.15 -4.63 12.84
N ILE A 231 22.93 -5.76 12.16
CA ILE A 231 23.64 -6.16 10.95
C ILE A 231 22.64 -6.42 9.84
N LEU A 232 22.78 -5.71 8.72
CA LEU A 232 22.00 -5.88 7.50
C LEU A 232 22.91 -6.28 6.34
N LEU A 233 22.50 -7.26 5.54
CA LEU A 233 23.26 -7.78 4.40
C LEU A 233 22.48 -7.51 3.11
N HIS A 234 23.02 -6.73 2.19
CA HIS A 234 22.38 -6.41 0.92
C HIS A 234 22.85 -7.35 -0.18
N SER A 235 21.96 -8.19 -0.69
CA SER A 235 22.34 -9.29 -1.59
C SER A 235 22.03 -9.05 -3.07
N ALA A 236 21.43 -7.90 -3.42
CA ALA A 236 20.99 -7.62 -4.79
C ALA A 236 22.13 -7.57 -5.82
N GLY A 237 23.36 -7.29 -5.39
CA GLY A 237 24.53 -7.21 -6.27
C GLY A 237 25.17 -8.56 -6.61
N ILE A 238 24.72 -9.67 -6.00
CA ILE A 238 25.34 -10.99 -6.14
C ILE A 238 24.79 -11.69 -7.39
N PRO A 239 25.63 -12.00 -8.41
CA PRO A 239 25.18 -12.54 -9.68
C PRO A 239 24.36 -13.84 -9.58
N GLU A 240 24.76 -14.77 -8.73
CA GLU A 240 24.13 -16.08 -8.52
C GLU A 240 22.73 -15.97 -7.90
N LEU A 241 22.45 -14.85 -7.20
CA LEU A 241 21.15 -14.57 -6.62
C LEU A 241 20.25 -13.76 -7.57
N ALA A 242 20.81 -13.14 -8.60
CA ALA A 242 20.07 -12.36 -9.58
C ALA A 242 19.82 -13.11 -10.90
N ASP A 243 20.29 -14.36 -11.02
CA ASP A 243 20.18 -15.16 -12.24
C ASP A 243 18.78 -15.78 -12.45
N ILE A 244 18.54 -16.18 -13.71
CA ILE A 244 17.37 -16.96 -14.12
C ILE A 244 17.87 -18.04 -15.08
N HIS A 245 17.55 -19.30 -14.80
CA HIS A 245 18.01 -20.45 -15.59
C HIS A 245 16.86 -21.41 -15.90
N VAL A 246 16.71 -21.77 -17.17
CA VAL A 246 15.83 -22.84 -17.61
C VAL A 246 16.46 -24.19 -17.26
N ARG A 247 15.65 -25.10 -16.69
CA ARG A 247 16.00 -26.49 -16.37
C ARG A 247 14.96 -27.40 -17.01
N SER A 248 15.28 -28.69 -17.16
CA SER A 248 14.30 -29.68 -17.63
C SER A 248 13.12 -29.83 -16.68
N SER A 249 13.32 -29.59 -15.38
CA SER A 249 12.30 -29.70 -14.34
C SER A 249 11.48 -28.43 -14.12
N GLY A 250 11.79 -27.31 -14.80
CA GLY A 250 11.17 -26.00 -14.55
C GLY A 250 12.14 -24.84 -14.71
N ILE A 251 11.80 -23.68 -14.16
CA ILE A 251 12.62 -22.47 -14.26
C ILE A 251 13.15 -22.10 -12.87
N ARG A 252 14.48 -22.00 -12.75
CA ARG A 252 15.18 -21.55 -11.54
C ARG A 252 15.29 -20.02 -11.55
N PHE A 253 14.94 -19.40 -10.43
CA PHE A 253 15.09 -17.97 -10.16
C PHE A 253 15.93 -17.77 -8.91
N GLY A 254 17.00 -16.97 -9.01
CA GLY A 254 17.80 -16.58 -7.85
C GLY A 254 17.01 -15.72 -6.85
N SER A 255 17.48 -15.66 -5.61
CA SER A 255 16.74 -15.04 -4.50
C SER A 255 16.64 -13.51 -4.51
N ALA A 256 17.49 -12.84 -5.30
CA ALA A 256 17.44 -11.41 -5.56
C ALA A 256 16.54 -11.03 -6.76
N VAL A 257 15.97 -12.01 -7.48
CA VAL A 257 15.02 -11.72 -8.57
C VAL A 257 13.77 -11.03 -8.01
N THR A 258 13.48 -9.83 -8.54
CA THR A 258 12.33 -9.02 -8.15
C THR A 258 11.02 -9.59 -8.70
N LEU A 259 9.89 -9.30 -8.05
CA LEU A 259 8.57 -9.75 -8.51
C LEU A 259 8.25 -9.26 -9.93
N THR A 260 8.68 -8.04 -10.29
CA THR A 260 8.55 -7.52 -11.66
C THR A 260 9.37 -8.34 -12.66
N SER A 261 10.63 -8.66 -12.36
CA SER A 261 11.49 -9.47 -13.25
C SER A 261 10.98 -10.89 -13.38
N PHE A 262 10.51 -11.47 -12.28
CA PHE A 262 9.86 -12.77 -12.21
C PHE A 262 8.61 -12.83 -13.11
N ALA A 263 7.67 -11.89 -12.92
CA ALA A 263 6.47 -11.80 -13.75
C ALA A 263 6.80 -11.61 -15.24
N LYS A 264 7.76 -10.73 -15.56
CA LYS A 264 8.19 -10.45 -16.93
C LYS A 264 8.74 -11.72 -17.61
N TYR A 265 9.62 -12.44 -16.93
CA TYR A 265 10.20 -13.67 -17.49
C TYR A 265 9.16 -14.77 -17.67
N LEU A 266 8.30 -15.00 -16.67
CA LEU A 266 7.20 -15.97 -16.79
C LEU A 266 6.25 -15.61 -17.93
N SER A 267 5.91 -14.32 -18.12
CA SER A 267 5.07 -13.86 -19.23
C SER A 267 5.68 -14.21 -20.59
N GLN A 268 7.00 -14.08 -20.73
CA GLN A 268 7.72 -14.46 -21.95
C GLN A 268 7.65 -15.97 -22.19
N GLN A 269 7.83 -16.78 -21.15
CA GLN A 269 7.79 -18.24 -21.27
C GLN A 269 6.38 -18.76 -21.61
N ILE A 270 5.31 -18.12 -21.11
CA ILE A 270 3.92 -18.44 -21.47
C ILE A 270 3.65 -18.27 -22.96
N GLN A 271 4.32 -17.32 -23.62
CA GLN A 271 4.17 -17.11 -25.06
C GLN A 271 4.93 -18.15 -25.90
N LEU A 272 5.94 -18.80 -25.32
CA LEU A 272 6.84 -19.71 -26.03
C LEU A 272 6.51 -21.19 -25.82
N LEU A 273 6.07 -21.54 -24.61
CA LEU A 273 5.83 -22.92 -24.20
C LEU A 273 4.35 -23.32 -24.40
N PRO A 274 4.06 -24.62 -24.52
CA PRO A 274 2.69 -25.10 -24.59
C PRO A 274 1.85 -24.70 -23.37
N GLU A 275 0.53 -24.46 -23.57
CA GLU A 275 -0.41 -24.10 -22.49
C GLU A 275 -0.32 -25.05 -21.30
N HIS A 276 -0.17 -26.35 -21.55
CA HIS A 276 -0.16 -27.34 -20.49
C HIS A 276 1.10 -27.33 -19.63
N GLU A 277 2.20 -26.74 -20.09
CA GLU A 277 3.45 -26.61 -19.32
C GLU A 277 3.49 -25.33 -18.47
N THR A 278 2.57 -24.40 -18.72
CA THR A 278 2.65 -23.02 -18.21
C THR A 278 1.51 -22.62 -17.28
N ARG A 279 0.64 -23.57 -16.89
CA ARG A 279 -0.56 -23.30 -16.07
C ARG A 279 -0.21 -22.68 -14.71
N ILE A 280 0.88 -23.13 -14.09
CA ILE A 280 1.41 -22.55 -12.84
C ILE A 280 1.90 -21.11 -13.07
N PHE A 281 2.57 -20.84 -14.19
CA PHE A 281 3.11 -19.51 -14.50
C PHE A 281 1.99 -18.49 -14.72
N VAL A 282 0.93 -18.88 -15.43
CA VAL A 282 -0.27 -18.05 -15.65
C VAL A 282 -0.87 -17.66 -14.30
N VAL A 283 -1.08 -18.62 -13.41
CA VAL A 283 -1.67 -18.38 -12.09
C VAL A 283 -0.80 -17.48 -11.22
N ILE A 284 0.52 -17.61 -11.29
CA ILE A 284 1.45 -16.71 -10.60
C ILE A 284 1.30 -15.27 -11.11
N ILE A 285 1.23 -15.06 -12.43
CA ILE A 285 1.09 -13.71 -13.00
C ILE A 285 -0.26 -13.09 -12.64
N ASP A 286 -1.34 -13.87 -12.71
CA ASP A 286 -2.67 -13.42 -12.33
C ASP A 286 -2.72 -13.00 -10.86
N MET A 287 -2.02 -13.73 -9.97
CA MET A 287 -1.90 -13.35 -8.57
C MET A 287 -1.06 -12.08 -8.38
N LEU A 288 0.06 -11.96 -9.11
CA LEU A 288 0.95 -10.80 -9.04
C LEU A 288 0.30 -9.50 -9.53
N HIS A 289 -0.72 -9.59 -10.38
CA HIS A 289 -1.51 -8.41 -10.77
C HIS A 289 -2.14 -7.70 -9.57
N TRP A 290 -2.60 -8.45 -8.57
CA TRP A 290 -3.20 -7.94 -7.34
C TRP A 290 -2.22 -7.85 -6.16
N PHE A 291 -0.92 -8.05 -6.42
CA PHE A 291 0.13 -8.04 -5.41
C PHE A 291 0.76 -6.66 -5.32
N GLY A 292 0.37 -5.87 -4.31
CA GLY A 292 0.90 -4.53 -4.07
C GLY A 292 0.78 -3.58 -5.26
N GLY A 293 1.40 -2.40 -5.14
CA GLY A 293 1.68 -1.52 -6.28
C GLY A 293 2.90 -1.95 -7.11
N GLU A 294 3.04 -1.40 -8.32
CA GLU A 294 4.23 -1.61 -9.16
C GLU A 294 5.53 -1.21 -8.45
N GLN A 295 5.48 -0.15 -7.64
CA GLN A 295 6.58 0.35 -6.83
C GLN A 295 7.11 -0.68 -5.84
N ILE A 296 6.22 -1.49 -5.25
CA ILE A 296 6.58 -2.59 -4.36
C ILE A 296 7.16 -3.75 -5.17
N ARG A 297 6.48 -4.17 -6.26
CA ARG A 297 6.92 -5.32 -7.08
C ARG A 297 8.28 -5.09 -7.76
N ASN A 298 8.63 -3.84 -8.05
CA ASN A 298 9.91 -3.48 -8.66
C ASN A 298 11.12 -3.77 -7.76
N VAL A 299 10.93 -3.85 -6.44
CA VAL A 299 12.03 -4.05 -5.48
C VAL A 299 11.84 -5.29 -4.60
N ALA A 300 10.60 -5.69 -4.32
CA ALA A 300 10.29 -6.93 -3.59
C ALA A 300 10.79 -8.14 -4.36
N THR A 301 11.34 -9.13 -3.65
CA THR A 301 11.88 -10.37 -4.25
C THR A 301 10.99 -11.56 -3.96
N VAL A 302 10.96 -12.53 -4.87
CA VAL A 302 10.17 -13.77 -4.71
C VAL A 302 10.61 -14.50 -3.44
N CYS A 303 11.92 -14.69 -3.29
CA CYS A 303 12.47 -15.38 -2.12
C CYS A 303 12.32 -14.58 -0.83
N GLY A 304 12.38 -13.24 -0.89
CA GLY A 304 12.07 -12.36 0.25
C GLY A 304 10.64 -12.57 0.76
N ASN A 305 9.67 -12.71 -0.15
CA ASN A 305 8.28 -13.02 0.21
C ASN A 305 8.15 -14.41 0.86
N ILE A 306 8.90 -15.42 0.40
CA ILE A 306 8.92 -16.77 0.98
C ILE A 306 9.47 -16.76 2.41
N VAL A 307 10.67 -16.20 2.62
CA VAL A 307 11.34 -16.22 3.94
C VAL A 307 10.66 -15.32 4.96
N THR A 308 9.88 -14.33 4.50
CA THR A 308 9.02 -13.52 5.39
C THR A 308 7.96 -14.40 6.07
N ALA A 309 7.54 -15.50 5.43
CA ALA A 309 6.60 -16.47 5.98
C ALA A 309 5.31 -15.83 6.54
N SER A 310 4.79 -14.83 5.82
CA SER A 310 3.52 -14.20 6.19
C SER A 310 2.37 -15.20 6.01
N PRO A 311 1.46 -15.35 7.00
CA PRO A 311 0.30 -16.27 6.89
C PRO A 311 -0.67 -15.91 5.77
N ILE A 312 -0.60 -14.68 5.27
CA ILE A 312 -1.43 -14.11 4.21
C ILE A 312 -0.61 -13.82 2.94
N SER A 313 0.55 -14.46 2.78
CA SER A 313 1.31 -14.37 1.52
C SER A 313 0.47 -14.91 0.36
N ASP A 314 0.41 -14.17 -0.73
CA ASP A 314 -0.31 -14.58 -1.94
C ASP A 314 0.44 -15.62 -2.77
N LEU A 315 1.78 -15.66 -2.68
CA LEU A 315 2.59 -16.61 -3.44
C LEU A 315 2.82 -17.92 -2.68
N CYS A 316 2.96 -17.89 -1.35
CA CYS A 316 3.28 -19.10 -0.60
C CYS A 316 2.30 -20.27 -0.81
N PRO A 317 0.96 -20.06 -0.82
CA PRO A 317 0.02 -21.13 -1.15
C PRO A 317 0.23 -21.71 -2.54
N ILE A 318 0.50 -20.85 -3.54
CA ILE A 318 0.80 -21.29 -4.92
C ILE A 318 2.07 -22.13 -4.95
N LEU A 319 3.14 -21.68 -4.30
CA LEU A 319 4.44 -22.34 -4.33
C LEU A 319 4.42 -23.69 -3.58
N VAL A 320 3.66 -23.79 -2.49
CA VAL A 320 3.40 -25.05 -1.77
C VAL A 320 2.57 -25.99 -2.64
N ALA A 321 1.47 -25.52 -3.23
CA ALA A 321 0.61 -26.35 -4.10
C ALA A 321 1.36 -26.84 -5.35
N ALA A 322 2.30 -26.04 -5.87
CA ALA A 322 3.14 -26.38 -7.02
C ALA A 322 4.29 -27.34 -6.66
N GLY A 323 4.62 -27.52 -5.39
CA GLY A 323 5.81 -28.29 -4.98
C GLY A 323 7.11 -27.64 -5.47
N ALA A 324 7.20 -26.31 -5.39
CA ALA A 324 8.39 -25.58 -5.85
C ALA A 324 9.65 -26.02 -5.07
N VAL A 325 10.79 -26.11 -5.74
CA VAL A 325 12.03 -26.61 -5.12
C VAL A 325 12.91 -25.44 -4.71
N LEU A 326 13.23 -25.36 -3.43
CA LEU A 326 14.09 -24.34 -2.84
C LEU A 326 15.52 -24.87 -2.75
N GLU A 327 16.49 -24.04 -3.08
CA GLU A 327 17.92 -24.31 -2.88
C GLU A 327 18.42 -23.42 -1.73
N ILE A 328 18.87 -24.06 -0.66
CA ILE A 328 19.32 -23.41 0.57
C ILE A 328 20.81 -23.72 0.72
N SER A 329 21.61 -22.74 1.15
CA SER A 329 23.04 -22.95 1.40
C SER A 329 23.52 -22.24 2.64
N SER A 330 24.45 -22.88 3.33
CA SER A 330 25.33 -22.29 4.36
C SER A 330 26.76 -22.21 3.81
N ALA A 331 27.71 -21.80 4.64
CA ALA A 331 29.13 -21.87 4.27
C ALA A 331 29.67 -23.32 4.11
N TYR A 332 28.92 -24.33 4.57
CA TYR A 332 29.38 -25.72 4.63
C TYR A 332 28.63 -26.66 3.69
N GLU A 333 27.33 -26.45 3.51
CA GLU A 333 26.49 -27.34 2.72
C GLU A 333 25.45 -26.59 1.88
N THR A 334 25.00 -27.27 0.83
CA THR A 334 23.87 -26.85 -0.01
C THR A 334 22.87 -27.99 -0.03
N ARG A 335 21.61 -27.69 0.26
CA ARG A 335 20.51 -28.65 0.23
C ARG A 335 19.34 -28.14 -0.59
N LYS A 336 18.59 -29.08 -1.15
CA LYS A 336 17.34 -28.81 -1.88
C LYS A 336 16.15 -29.31 -1.08
N VAL A 337 15.12 -28.48 -0.99
CA VAL A 337 13.89 -28.80 -0.26
C VAL A 337 12.69 -28.54 -1.15
N VAL A 338 11.79 -29.52 -1.25
CA VAL A 338 10.49 -29.31 -1.89
C VAL A 338 9.61 -28.53 -0.91
N MET A 339 9.08 -27.40 -1.36
CA MET A 339 8.24 -26.54 -0.54
C MET A 339 6.90 -27.22 -0.27
N ASN A 340 6.63 -27.48 1.00
CA ASN A 340 5.38 -28.06 1.49
C ASN A 340 4.93 -27.31 2.76
N GLU A 341 3.86 -27.76 3.42
CA GLU A 341 3.38 -27.12 4.66
C GLU A 341 4.44 -27.08 5.78
N SER A 342 5.30 -28.11 5.88
CA SER A 342 6.33 -28.22 6.93
C SER A 342 7.49 -27.24 6.75
N PHE A 343 7.61 -26.60 5.58
CA PHE A 343 8.57 -25.52 5.37
C PHE A 343 8.32 -24.35 6.34
N PHE A 344 7.06 -24.12 6.72
CA PHE A 344 6.66 -23.08 7.67
C PHE A 344 6.43 -23.70 9.05
N THR A 345 7.38 -23.47 9.95
CA THR A 345 7.39 -24.10 11.30
C THR A 345 6.48 -23.41 12.31
N GLY A 346 5.94 -22.23 11.98
CA GLY A 346 5.14 -21.39 12.87
C GLY A 346 5.04 -19.96 12.33
N TYR A 347 4.39 -19.08 13.10
CA TYR A 347 4.16 -17.68 12.69
C TYR A 347 5.46 -16.97 12.29
N ARG A 348 5.59 -16.64 11.00
CA ARG A 348 6.77 -15.97 10.41
C ARG A 348 8.10 -16.69 10.64
N THR A 349 8.06 -18.03 10.70
CA THR A 349 9.26 -18.88 10.83
C THR A 349 9.31 -19.93 9.73
N THR A 350 10.52 -20.35 9.39
CA THR A 350 10.78 -21.35 8.34
C THR A 350 11.78 -22.38 8.84
N ILE A 351 12.00 -23.46 8.08
CA ILE A 351 13.03 -24.48 8.36
C ILE A 351 14.48 -24.02 8.15
N LEU A 352 14.72 -22.78 7.70
CA LEU A 352 16.07 -22.27 7.51
C LEU A 352 16.76 -22.09 8.85
N HIS A 353 17.99 -22.56 8.97
CA HIS A 353 18.87 -22.26 10.09
C HIS A 353 19.37 -20.80 10.01
N ASP A 354 19.76 -20.23 11.16
CA ASP A 354 20.19 -18.82 11.22
C ASP A 354 21.42 -18.53 10.34
N ASP A 355 22.28 -19.51 10.06
CA ASP A 355 23.45 -19.39 9.20
C ASP A 355 23.18 -19.72 7.72
N GLU A 356 21.97 -20.16 7.39
CA GLU A 356 21.56 -20.50 6.02
C GLU A 356 20.99 -19.31 5.24
N VAL A 357 21.08 -19.40 3.92
CA VAL A 357 20.53 -18.45 2.95
C VAL A 357 19.71 -19.20 1.91
N LEU A 358 18.51 -18.69 1.61
CA LEU A 358 17.75 -19.13 0.44
C LEU A 358 18.42 -18.59 -0.83
N ILE A 359 18.98 -19.47 -1.65
CA ILE A 359 19.74 -19.13 -2.86
C ILE A 359 18.81 -18.97 -4.06
N SER A 360 17.90 -19.93 -4.25
CA SER A 360 17.02 -19.92 -5.41
C SER A 360 15.73 -20.71 -5.17
N ILE A 361 14.77 -20.49 -6.07
CA ILE A 361 13.56 -21.29 -6.21
C ILE A 361 13.41 -21.79 -7.64
N THR A 362 13.03 -23.05 -7.81
CA THR A 362 12.65 -23.63 -9.10
C THR A 362 11.14 -23.80 -9.16
N ILE A 363 10.50 -23.09 -10.10
CA ILE A 363 9.08 -23.23 -10.39
C ILE A 363 8.91 -24.34 -11.43
N PRO A 364 8.17 -25.42 -11.13
CA PRO A 364 8.02 -26.54 -12.05
C PRO A 364 7.12 -26.20 -13.24
N TYR A 365 7.31 -26.94 -14.33
CA TYR A 365 6.33 -27.00 -15.42
C TYR A 365 5.11 -27.80 -14.98
N SER A 366 3.94 -27.46 -15.53
CA SER A 366 2.73 -28.27 -15.33
C SER A 366 2.62 -29.41 -16.36
N ASN A 367 1.81 -30.42 -16.04
CA ASN A 367 1.56 -31.58 -16.91
C ASN A 367 0.27 -31.44 -17.73
N LYS A 368 0.13 -32.26 -18.78
CA LYS A 368 -1.06 -32.27 -19.70
C LYS A 368 -2.41 -32.33 -18.99
N ASN A 369 -2.55 -33.19 -17.97
CA ASN A 369 -3.81 -33.37 -17.24
C ASN A 369 -3.82 -32.66 -15.87
N GLN A 370 -2.89 -31.73 -15.65
CA GLN A 370 -2.78 -31.01 -14.39
C GLN A 370 -3.53 -29.68 -14.47
N HIS A 371 -4.50 -29.47 -13.58
CA HIS A 371 -5.22 -28.22 -13.44
C HIS A 371 -4.68 -27.46 -12.23
N PHE A 372 -4.37 -26.18 -12.43
CA PHE A 372 -3.82 -25.32 -11.39
C PHE A 372 -4.61 -24.02 -11.33
N HIS A 373 -5.12 -23.66 -10.16
CA HIS A 373 -5.97 -22.49 -9.95
C HIS A 373 -5.60 -21.79 -8.65
N ALA A 374 -5.66 -20.46 -8.60
CA ALA A 374 -5.52 -19.71 -7.36
C ALA A 374 -6.51 -18.56 -7.27
N TYR A 375 -6.83 -18.19 -6.04
CA TYR A 375 -7.79 -17.12 -5.75
C TYR A 375 -7.30 -16.28 -4.57
N LYS A 376 -7.69 -15.00 -4.59
CA LYS A 376 -7.45 -14.03 -3.53
C LYS A 376 -8.74 -13.27 -3.27
N GLN A 377 -9.09 -13.13 -2.00
CA GLN A 377 -10.12 -12.20 -1.56
C GLN A 377 -9.53 -11.24 -0.53
N ALA A 378 -9.77 -9.95 -0.73
CA ALA A 378 -9.32 -8.86 0.14
C ALA A 378 -10.46 -7.85 0.35
N ARG A 379 -10.25 -6.74 1.07
CA ARG A 379 -11.27 -5.67 1.22
C ARG A 379 -11.33 -4.78 -0.01
N ARG A 380 -10.17 -4.54 -0.63
CA ARG A 380 -10.01 -3.88 -1.92
C ARG A 380 -9.31 -4.82 -2.91
N ARG A 381 -9.57 -4.66 -4.21
CA ARG A 381 -8.95 -5.48 -5.26
C ARG A 381 -7.45 -5.23 -5.38
N ASP A 382 -7.07 -3.97 -5.57
CA ASP A 382 -5.68 -3.55 -5.74
C ASP A 382 -5.02 -3.23 -4.39
N ASP A 383 -3.72 -3.55 -4.27
CA ASP A 383 -2.85 -3.13 -3.17
C ASP A 383 -3.46 -3.37 -1.78
N ASP A 384 -3.96 -4.59 -1.55
CA ASP A 384 -4.51 -5.00 -0.25
C ASP A 384 -4.03 -6.40 0.13
N THR A 385 -3.98 -6.64 1.44
CA THR A 385 -3.67 -7.93 2.04
C THR A 385 -4.83 -8.90 1.87
N ALA A 386 -4.52 -10.18 1.61
CA ALA A 386 -5.56 -11.20 1.52
C ALA A 386 -6.24 -11.42 2.89
N ILE A 387 -7.57 -11.50 2.87
CA ILE A 387 -8.37 -12.05 3.97
C ILE A 387 -8.23 -13.57 3.96
N VAL A 388 -8.46 -14.18 2.78
CA VAL A 388 -8.15 -15.57 2.47
C VAL A 388 -7.64 -15.62 1.03
N ASN A 389 -6.61 -16.41 0.80
CA ASN A 389 -6.16 -16.79 -0.53
C ASN A 389 -5.99 -18.31 -0.59
N SER A 390 -6.01 -18.87 -1.80
CA SER A 390 -5.89 -20.32 -1.99
C SER A 390 -5.22 -20.66 -3.30
N ALA A 391 -4.56 -21.81 -3.34
CA ALA A 391 -4.10 -22.46 -4.54
C ALA A 391 -4.55 -23.92 -4.54
N VAL A 392 -5.04 -24.40 -5.69
CA VAL A 392 -5.50 -25.76 -5.91
C VAL A 392 -4.71 -26.35 -7.08
N ASN A 393 -4.15 -27.53 -6.87
CA ASN A 393 -3.45 -28.32 -7.88
C ASN A 393 -4.09 -29.70 -7.96
N VAL A 394 -4.59 -30.09 -9.13
CA VAL A 394 -5.31 -31.34 -9.36
C VAL A 394 -4.73 -32.02 -10.58
N LEU A 395 -4.35 -33.28 -10.46
CA LEU A 395 -3.96 -34.13 -11.58
C LEU A 395 -5.08 -35.11 -11.90
N LEU A 396 -5.65 -35.01 -13.10
CA LEU A 396 -6.70 -35.93 -13.55
C LEU A 396 -6.13 -37.10 -14.37
N GLY A 397 -6.63 -38.29 -14.08
CA GLY A 397 -6.36 -39.52 -14.81
C GLY A 397 -7.39 -39.78 -15.91
N LYS A 398 -7.54 -41.06 -16.28
CA LYS A 398 -8.62 -41.49 -17.18
C LYS A 398 -9.97 -41.30 -16.50
N ASP A 399 -11.00 -41.02 -17.30
CA ASP A 399 -12.39 -40.86 -16.83
C ASP A 399 -12.56 -39.80 -15.73
N ASN A 400 -11.70 -38.79 -15.72
CA ASN A 400 -11.68 -37.69 -14.73
C ASN A 400 -11.48 -38.16 -13.28
N VAL A 401 -10.82 -39.30 -13.08
CA VAL A 401 -10.38 -39.77 -11.75
C VAL A 401 -9.27 -38.86 -11.22
N VAL A 402 -9.31 -38.49 -9.95
CA VAL A 402 -8.28 -37.67 -9.31
C VAL A 402 -7.07 -38.54 -8.96
N ASN A 403 -5.95 -38.34 -9.66
CA ASN A 403 -4.70 -39.05 -9.40
C ASN A 403 -3.85 -38.37 -8.31
N ASP A 404 -3.90 -37.04 -8.25
CA ASP A 404 -3.22 -36.24 -7.23
C ASP A 404 -4.01 -34.96 -6.96
N PHE A 405 -3.98 -34.48 -5.72
CA PHE A 405 -4.72 -33.31 -5.29
C PHE A 405 -4.06 -32.64 -4.09
N ILE A 406 -3.87 -31.33 -4.20
CA ILE A 406 -3.54 -30.49 -3.05
C ILE A 406 -4.30 -29.17 -3.14
N ILE A 407 -4.86 -28.75 -2.02
CA ILE A 407 -5.41 -27.42 -1.82
C ILE A 407 -4.70 -26.76 -0.65
N VAL A 408 -4.27 -25.51 -0.82
CA VAL A 408 -3.53 -24.76 0.18
C VAL A 408 -4.24 -23.44 0.43
N PHE A 409 -4.30 -22.99 1.68
CA PHE A 409 -4.92 -21.74 2.08
C PHE A 409 -3.92 -20.84 2.83
N GLY A 410 -3.99 -19.53 2.58
CA GLY A 410 -3.47 -18.50 3.49
C GLY A 410 -4.61 -17.75 4.18
N GLY A 411 -4.31 -17.10 5.31
CA GLY A 411 -5.30 -16.37 6.13
C GLY A 411 -6.20 -17.24 7.01
N MET A 412 -5.99 -18.57 7.00
CA MET A 412 -6.73 -19.56 7.79
C MET A 412 -5.96 -20.08 9.02
N GLY A 413 -4.81 -19.50 9.33
CA GLY A 413 -3.97 -19.92 10.46
C GLY A 413 -2.74 -19.03 10.63
N PRO A 414 -1.82 -19.39 11.56
CA PRO A 414 -0.55 -18.69 11.75
C PRO A 414 0.48 -18.97 10.64
N THR A 415 0.22 -19.94 9.77
CA THR A 415 1.00 -20.28 8.57
C THR A 415 0.03 -20.58 7.42
N VAL A 416 0.57 -20.98 6.26
CA VAL A 416 -0.25 -21.65 5.24
C VAL A 416 -0.84 -22.94 5.82
N THR A 417 -2.04 -23.30 5.38
CA THR A 417 -2.80 -24.46 5.88
C THR A 417 -3.13 -25.40 4.72
N VAL A 418 -2.83 -26.69 4.89
CA VAL A 418 -3.24 -27.76 3.97
C VAL A 418 -4.22 -28.69 4.71
N PRO A 419 -5.50 -28.76 4.30
CA PRO A 419 -6.45 -29.68 4.91
C PRO A 419 -6.12 -31.12 4.47
N ARG A 420 -5.40 -31.85 5.34
CA ARG A 420 -4.83 -33.17 5.02
C ARG A 420 -5.87 -34.22 4.65
N LYS A 421 -7.03 -34.23 5.32
CA LYS A 421 -8.06 -35.24 5.13
C LYS A 421 -8.63 -35.20 3.71
N ILE A 422 -9.15 -34.05 3.27
CA ILE A 422 -9.62 -33.88 1.88
C ILE A 422 -8.51 -34.18 0.87
N CYS A 423 -7.27 -33.72 1.10
CA CYS A 423 -6.17 -33.96 0.15
C CYS A 423 -5.83 -35.45 -0.01
N ALA A 424 -5.97 -36.25 1.05
CA ALA A 424 -5.76 -37.69 0.99
C ALA A 424 -6.98 -38.45 0.44
N GLU A 425 -8.18 -38.15 0.93
CA GLU A 425 -9.39 -38.95 0.68
C GLU A 425 -10.07 -38.65 -0.67
N ILE A 426 -9.69 -37.58 -1.36
CA ILE A 426 -10.21 -37.25 -2.70
C ILE A 426 -9.52 -38.06 -3.81
N ILE A 427 -8.30 -38.55 -3.56
CA ILE A 427 -7.54 -39.35 -4.53
C ILE A 427 -8.31 -40.65 -4.83
N GLY A 428 -8.43 -40.97 -6.12
CA GLY A 428 -9.20 -42.11 -6.61
C GLY A 428 -10.69 -41.84 -6.83
N ARG A 429 -11.22 -40.68 -6.40
CA ARG A 429 -12.60 -40.26 -6.70
C ARG A 429 -12.70 -39.65 -8.10
N ILE A 430 -13.90 -39.64 -8.66
CA ILE A 430 -14.19 -38.98 -9.95
C ILE A 430 -14.50 -37.50 -9.70
N TRP A 431 -14.01 -36.59 -10.55
CA TRP A 431 -14.30 -35.15 -10.47
C TRP A 431 -15.74 -34.83 -10.90
N ASN A 432 -16.70 -35.07 -10.00
CA ASN A 432 -18.15 -34.89 -10.22
C ASN A 432 -18.84 -34.20 -9.02
N GLU A 433 -20.15 -34.00 -9.12
CA GLU A 433 -20.94 -33.27 -8.10
C GLU A 433 -20.99 -34.00 -6.76
N GLU A 434 -21.01 -35.33 -6.76
CA GLU A 434 -20.96 -36.14 -5.54
C GLU A 434 -19.66 -35.90 -4.77
N THR A 435 -18.52 -35.96 -5.47
CA THR A 435 -17.20 -35.66 -4.89
C THR A 435 -17.12 -34.22 -4.40
N LEU A 436 -17.68 -33.25 -5.13
CA LEU A 436 -17.75 -31.85 -4.69
C LEU A 436 -18.52 -31.73 -3.37
N ASN A 437 -19.72 -32.29 -3.27
CA ASN A 437 -20.56 -32.18 -2.06
C ASN A 437 -19.87 -32.79 -0.84
N TRP A 438 -19.25 -33.96 -1.00
CA TRP A 438 -18.43 -34.57 0.05
C TRP A 438 -17.23 -33.67 0.42
N ALA A 439 -16.52 -33.13 -0.57
CA ALA A 439 -15.34 -32.30 -0.35
C ALA A 439 -15.66 -30.99 0.39
N LEU A 440 -16.78 -30.34 0.05
CA LEU A 440 -17.27 -29.15 0.74
C LEU A 440 -17.62 -29.44 2.21
N GLN A 441 -18.25 -30.59 2.49
CA GLN A 441 -18.55 -31.02 3.86
C GLN A 441 -17.28 -31.32 4.65
N SER A 442 -16.30 -32.02 4.06
CA SER A 442 -15.01 -32.30 4.71
C SER A 442 -14.27 -31.00 5.02
N LEU A 443 -14.19 -30.09 4.06
CA LEU A 443 -13.48 -28.82 4.21
C LEU A 443 -14.09 -27.93 5.30
N ALA A 444 -15.43 -27.92 5.41
CA ALA A 444 -16.14 -27.17 6.45
C ALA A 444 -15.79 -27.65 7.87
N HIS A 445 -15.46 -28.93 8.03
CA HIS A 445 -15.01 -29.53 9.29
C HIS A 445 -13.50 -29.32 9.53
N ASP A 446 -12.66 -29.53 8.51
CA ASP A 446 -11.20 -29.50 8.63
C ASP A 446 -10.64 -28.10 8.90
N LEU A 447 -11.30 -27.05 8.39
CA LEU A 447 -10.85 -25.66 8.53
C LEU A 447 -11.69 -24.90 9.58
N TYR A 448 -11.57 -25.36 10.83
CA TYR A 448 -12.12 -24.64 11.98
C TYR A 448 -11.29 -23.39 12.31
N LEU A 449 -11.98 -22.30 12.60
CA LEU A 449 -11.41 -21.07 13.16
C LEU A 449 -12.12 -20.74 14.46
N PRO A 450 -11.41 -20.53 15.57
CA PRO A 450 -12.04 -20.17 16.83
C PRO A 450 -12.66 -18.76 16.77
N PRO A 451 -13.67 -18.43 17.61
CA PRO A 451 -14.36 -17.15 17.58
C PRO A 451 -13.44 -15.93 17.78
N ASP A 452 -12.35 -16.11 18.51
CA ASP A 452 -11.34 -15.10 18.84
C ASP A 452 -10.15 -15.09 17.87
N ALA A 453 -10.21 -15.84 16.77
CA ALA A 453 -9.10 -15.93 15.83
C ALA A 453 -8.70 -14.53 15.30
N PRO A 454 -7.40 -14.18 15.31
CA PRO A 454 -6.91 -12.90 14.79
C PRO A 454 -7.42 -12.61 13.37
N GLY A 455 -7.76 -11.34 13.12
CA GLY A 455 -8.36 -10.87 11.87
C GLY A 455 -9.89 -10.97 11.81
N GLY A 456 -10.55 -11.68 12.74
CA GLY A 456 -12.01 -11.75 12.82
C GLY A 456 -12.65 -12.37 11.56
N MET A 457 -13.83 -11.89 11.18
CA MET A 457 -14.54 -12.33 9.94
C MET A 457 -14.67 -13.86 9.81
N ILE A 458 -14.87 -14.56 10.94
CA ILE A 458 -14.73 -16.02 11.03
C ILE A 458 -15.62 -16.75 10.03
N GLN A 459 -16.93 -16.43 10.01
CA GLN A 459 -17.88 -17.04 9.09
C GLN A 459 -17.52 -16.74 7.63
N TYR A 460 -17.16 -15.49 7.34
CA TYR A 460 -16.78 -15.07 5.98
C TYR A 460 -15.52 -15.81 5.49
N ARG A 461 -14.48 -15.91 6.32
CA ARG A 461 -13.27 -16.67 6.00
C ARG A 461 -13.56 -18.14 5.71
N ARG A 462 -14.36 -18.80 6.55
CA ARG A 462 -14.77 -20.19 6.34
C ARG A 462 -15.56 -20.35 5.04
N SER A 463 -16.52 -19.49 4.76
CA SER A 463 -17.29 -19.52 3.51
C SER A 463 -16.41 -19.37 2.27
N LEU A 464 -15.39 -18.50 2.30
CA LEU A 464 -14.46 -18.32 1.19
C LEU A 464 -13.69 -19.60 0.84
N THR A 465 -13.29 -20.40 1.83
CA THR A 465 -12.60 -21.67 1.57
C THR A 465 -13.45 -22.64 0.74
N LEU A 466 -14.75 -22.71 1.05
CA LEU A 466 -15.73 -23.50 0.31
C LEU A 466 -15.95 -22.93 -1.10
N SER A 467 -16.10 -21.60 -1.21
CA SER A 467 -16.31 -20.92 -2.48
C SER A 467 -15.13 -21.08 -3.45
N PHE A 468 -13.89 -21.09 -2.96
CA PHE A 468 -12.71 -21.29 -3.82
C PHE A 468 -12.63 -22.72 -4.37
N LEU A 469 -12.94 -23.73 -3.56
CA LEU A 469 -13.04 -25.10 -4.04
C LEU A 469 -14.18 -25.27 -5.06
N PHE A 470 -15.36 -24.71 -4.76
CA PHE A 470 -16.50 -24.73 -5.68
C PHE A 470 -16.17 -24.08 -7.02
N ARG A 471 -15.49 -22.92 -7.00
CA ARG A 471 -15.05 -22.22 -8.20
C ARG A 471 -14.03 -23.03 -9.01
N THR A 472 -13.11 -23.74 -8.34
CA THR A 472 -12.18 -24.65 -9.01
C THR A 472 -12.92 -25.79 -9.70
N TYR A 473 -13.88 -26.40 -8.99
CA TYR A 473 -14.72 -27.45 -9.55
C TYR A 473 -15.41 -27.00 -10.83
N LEU A 474 -16.11 -25.85 -10.81
CA LEU A 474 -16.77 -25.32 -11.99
C LEU A 474 -15.79 -25.09 -13.15
N THR A 475 -14.61 -24.53 -12.86
CA THR A 475 -13.60 -24.19 -13.87
C THR A 475 -13.03 -25.43 -14.55
N ILE A 476 -12.82 -26.51 -13.80
CA ILE A 476 -12.34 -27.78 -14.34
C ILE A 476 -13.46 -28.48 -15.13
N VAL A 477 -14.69 -28.55 -14.58
CA VAL A 477 -15.85 -29.17 -15.25
C VAL A 477 -16.10 -28.55 -16.63
N GLN A 478 -16.03 -27.22 -16.74
CA GLN A 478 -16.19 -26.52 -18.03
C GLN A 478 -15.15 -26.96 -19.08
N LYS A 479 -13.92 -27.30 -18.65
CA LYS A 479 -12.85 -27.74 -19.56
C LYS A 479 -12.99 -29.22 -19.96
N ILE A 480 -13.48 -30.08 -19.07
CA ILE A 480 -13.56 -31.53 -19.30
C ILE A 480 -14.91 -32.00 -19.88
N SER A 481 -16.00 -31.23 -19.72
CA SER A 481 -17.34 -31.59 -20.21
C SER A 481 -17.99 -30.44 -20.98
N SER A 482 -18.26 -30.65 -22.26
CA SER A 482 -18.92 -29.69 -23.15
C SER A 482 -20.44 -29.78 -23.16
N THR A 483 -21.04 -30.80 -22.53
CA THR A 483 -22.47 -31.14 -22.66
C THR A 483 -23.31 -30.96 -21.40
N ALA A 484 -22.72 -30.57 -20.26
CA ALA A 484 -23.41 -30.56 -18.96
C ALA A 484 -23.07 -29.36 -18.06
N PHE A 485 -22.98 -28.15 -18.62
CA PHE A 485 -22.76 -26.94 -17.81
C PHE A 485 -24.03 -26.09 -17.74
N ASP A 486 -24.59 -25.89 -16.55
CA ASP A 486 -25.72 -24.97 -16.36
C ASP A 486 -25.26 -23.52 -16.67
N VAL A 487 -25.90 -22.89 -17.65
CA VAL A 487 -25.66 -21.51 -18.09
C VAL A 487 -25.68 -20.54 -16.90
N LYS A 488 -26.50 -20.82 -15.87
CA LYS A 488 -26.60 -20.01 -14.65
C LYS A 488 -25.27 -19.90 -13.87
N ASN A 489 -24.38 -20.89 -14.01
CA ASN A 489 -23.12 -20.95 -13.29
C ASN A 489 -21.94 -20.31 -14.07
N LEU A 490 -22.15 -19.84 -15.30
CA LEU A 490 -21.06 -19.32 -16.15
C LEU A 490 -20.42 -18.06 -15.57
N SER A 491 -21.19 -17.22 -14.89
CA SER A 491 -20.67 -16.01 -14.24
C SER A 491 -19.71 -16.33 -13.09
N GLY A 492 -19.86 -17.47 -12.42
CA GLY A 492 -18.97 -17.91 -11.33
C GLY A 492 -17.56 -18.27 -11.80
N LEU A 493 -17.36 -18.48 -13.11
CA LEU A 493 -16.08 -18.79 -13.72
C LEU A 493 -15.27 -17.52 -14.00
N GLN A 494 -15.95 -16.43 -14.37
CA GLN A 494 -15.30 -15.24 -14.89
C GLN A 494 -14.49 -14.52 -13.80
N GLY A 495 -13.22 -14.24 -14.11
CA GLY A 495 -12.40 -13.31 -13.35
C GLY A 495 -12.90 -11.88 -13.49
N PHE A 496 -12.51 -11.01 -12.57
CA PHE A 496 -12.78 -9.59 -12.71
C PHE A 496 -11.84 -8.98 -13.76
N TYR A 497 -12.40 -8.15 -14.64
CA TYR A 497 -11.64 -7.32 -15.57
C TYR A 497 -12.17 -5.88 -15.51
N ASN A 498 -11.26 -4.90 -15.54
CA ASN A 498 -11.67 -3.51 -15.63
C ASN A 498 -12.30 -3.25 -16.99
N GLN A 499 -13.42 -2.52 -16.97
CA GLN A 499 -13.98 -1.94 -18.18
C GLN A 499 -13.26 -0.61 -18.46
N THR A 500 -13.07 -0.27 -19.73
CA THR A 500 -12.53 1.04 -20.10
C THR A 500 -13.40 2.15 -19.50
N PRO A 501 -12.82 3.04 -18.67
CA PRO A 501 -13.59 4.08 -18.00
C PRO A 501 -14.20 5.04 -19.02
N LYS A 502 -15.43 5.48 -18.77
CA LYS A 502 -16.15 6.48 -19.55
C LYS A 502 -16.76 7.49 -18.62
N SER A 503 -16.55 8.77 -18.91
CA SER A 503 -17.05 9.88 -18.10
C SER A 503 -17.46 11.05 -18.99
N SER A 504 -18.48 11.77 -18.53
CA SER A 504 -18.94 13.02 -19.13
C SER A 504 -19.13 14.04 -18.01
N GLN A 505 -18.67 15.27 -18.22
CA GLN A 505 -18.90 16.39 -17.30
C GLN A 505 -19.71 17.46 -18.03
N MET A 506 -20.85 17.86 -17.45
CA MET A 506 -21.74 18.85 -18.04
C MET A 506 -21.86 20.04 -17.10
N PHE A 507 -21.60 21.22 -17.63
CA PHE A 507 -21.68 22.48 -16.89
C PHE A 507 -22.03 23.62 -17.85
N HIS A 508 -22.45 24.75 -17.29
CA HIS A 508 -22.82 25.94 -18.04
C HIS A 508 -21.79 27.05 -17.81
N ILE A 509 -21.25 27.60 -18.89
CA ILE A 509 -20.43 28.81 -18.85
C ILE A 509 -21.33 29.99 -19.17
N HIS A 510 -21.43 30.95 -18.25
CA HIS A 510 -22.14 32.20 -18.51
C HIS A 510 -21.30 33.08 -19.45
N PRO A 511 -21.85 33.54 -20.58
CA PRO A 511 -21.14 34.45 -21.47
C PRO A 511 -20.82 35.77 -20.76
N SER A 512 -19.59 36.23 -20.85
CA SER A 512 -19.15 37.53 -20.34
C SER A 512 -18.48 38.31 -21.46
N SER A 513 -18.85 39.59 -21.62
CA SER A 513 -18.23 40.51 -22.57
C SER A 513 -16.82 40.94 -22.12
N ILE A 514 -16.48 40.71 -20.86
CA ILE A 514 -15.19 41.05 -20.26
C ILE A 514 -14.24 39.86 -20.46
N LYS A 515 -13.17 40.05 -21.24
CA LYS A 515 -12.20 38.98 -21.53
C LYS A 515 -11.50 38.41 -20.29
N THR A 516 -11.27 39.25 -19.28
CA THR A 516 -10.60 38.89 -18.02
C THR A 516 -11.54 38.28 -16.98
N ASP A 517 -12.85 38.24 -17.24
CA ASP A 517 -13.80 37.62 -16.34
C ASP A 517 -13.64 36.10 -16.37
N THR A 518 -13.40 35.52 -15.20
CA THR A 518 -13.15 34.09 -15.01
C THR A 518 -14.26 33.41 -14.21
N VAL A 519 -15.27 34.16 -13.74
CA VAL A 519 -16.35 33.59 -12.93
C VAL A 519 -17.16 32.60 -13.76
N GLY A 520 -17.35 31.39 -13.25
CA GLY A 520 -18.04 30.30 -13.95
C GLY A 520 -17.22 29.60 -15.04
N LYS A 521 -15.97 30.00 -15.29
CA LYS A 521 -15.07 29.32 -16.24
C LYS A 521 -14.27 28.21 -15.52
N PRO A 522 -13.94 27.11 -16.22
CA PRO A 522 -13.20 25.99 -15.64
C PRO A 522 -11.69 26.28 -15.55
N ILE A 523 -11.32 27.29 -14.76
CA ILE A 523 -9.91 27.66 -14.55
C ILE A 523 -9.23 26.61 -13.64
N PRO A 524 -8.08 26.05 -14.02
CA PRO A 524 -7.32 25.15 -13.15
C PRO A 524 -6.98 25.81 -11.81
N HIS A 525 -6.85 24.98 -10.77
CA HIS A 525 -6.42 25.45 -9.45
C HIS A 525 -5.14 26.28 -9.54
N ILE A 526 -5.06 27.44 -8.86
CA ILE A 526 -3.95 28.39 -9.00
C ILE A 526 -2.57 27.76 -8.71
N SER A 527 -2.51 26.83 -7.76
CA SER A 527 -1.31 26.07 -7.41
C SER A 527 -1.11 24.77 -8.20
N ALA A 528 -1.98 24.43 -9.17
CA ALA A 528 -1.97 23.14 -9.86
C ALA A 528 -0.61 22.79 -10.47
N PHE A 529 0.03 23.76 -11.11
CA PHE A 529 1.36 23.57 -11.70
C PHE A 529 2.42 23.34 -10.62
N ARG A 530 2.35 24.05 -9.48
CA ARG A 530 3.26 23.84 -8.35
C ARG A 530 3.05 22.49 -7.67
N HIS A 531 1.81 22.02 -7.59
CA HIS A 531 1.51 20.65 -7.12
C HIS A 531 2.16 19.60 -8.03
N ALA A 532 2.08 19.82 -9.35
CA ALA A 532 2.61 18.90 -10.34
C ALA A 532 4.14 18.88 -10.40
N THR A 533 4.81 19.97 -10.03
CA THR A 533 6.27 20.10 -10.03
C THR A 533 6.94 19.85 -8.69
N GLY A 534 6.16 19.68 -7.61
CA GLY A 534 6.69 19.59 -6.24
C GLY A 534 7.13 20.94 -5.65
N GLU A 535 6.78 22.07 -6.29
CA GLU A 535 7.14 23.42 -5.82
C GLU A 535 6.11 24.01 -4.86
N ALA A 536 4.99 23.34 -4.62
CA ALA A 536 4.05 23.71 -3.59
C ALA A 536 4.61 23.32 -2.22
N VAL A 537 4.80 24.31 -1.34
CA VAL A 537 5.37 24.13 -0.01
C VAL A 537 4.26 23.80 0.98
N TYR A 538 4.25 22.57 1.50
CA TYR A 538 3.42 22.16 2.62
C TYR A 538 4.14 22.42 3.96
N CYS A 539 3.47 22.19 5.09
CA CYS A 539 3.99 22.58 6.41
C CYS A 539 5.36 21.95 6.71
N ASP A 540 5.52 20.66 6.40
CA ASP A 540 6.77 19.93 6.65
C ASP A 540 7.86 20.20 5.60
N ASP A 541 7.52 20.84 4.47
CA ASP A 541 8.49 21.22 3.43
C ASP A 541 9.21 22.54 3.76
N ILE A 542 8.70 23.29 4.77
CA ILE A 542 9.36 24.49 5.27
C ILE A 542 10.77 24.10 5.73
N PRO A 543 11.83 24.74 5.21
CA PRO A 543 13.21 24.45 5.60
C PRO A 543 13.40 24.49 7.12
N ALA A 544 14.24 23.58 7.63
CA ALA A 544 14.51 23.53 9.06
C ALA A 544 15.16 24.83 9.55
N PHE A 545 14.68 25.35 10.66
CA PHE A 545 15.30 26.50 11.32
C PHE A 545 16.60 26.10 12.02
N LYS A 546 17.48 27.08 12.26
CA LYS A 546 18.70 26.84 13.04
C LYS A 546 18.30 26.45 14.47
N ASN A 547 18.87 25.36 14.98
CA ASN A 547 18.56 24.79 16.30
C ASN A 547 17.09 24.37 16.47
N GLU A 548 16.40 24.05 15.38
CA GLU A 548 15.05 23.48 15.43
C GLU A 548 15.07 22.13 16.16
N LEU A 549 14.13 21.93 17.08
CA LEU A 549 13.90 20.68 17.80
C LEU A 549 12.64 19.98 17.32
N TYR A 550 12.52 18.70 17.66
CA TYR A 550 11.42 17.85 17.24
C TYR A 550 10.65 17.32 18.45
N MET A 551 9.33 17.37 18.35
CA MET A 551 8.42 16.87 19.37
C MET A 551 7.90 15.47 19.03
N ALA A 552 7.73 14.60 20.03
CA ALA A 552 6.99 13.35 19.94
C ALA A 552 6.02 13.21 21.11
N VAL A 553 4.81 12.73 20.83
CA VAL A 553 3.75 12.58 21.85
C VAL A 553 3.86 11.22 22.55
N VAL A 554 3.56 11.21 23.85
CA VAL A 554 3.31 10.01 24.64
C VAL A 554 1.80 9.84 24.75
N LEU A 555 1.28 8.74 24.21
CA LEU A 555 -0.16 8.49 24.10
C LEU A 555 -0.62 7.41 25.09
N SER A 556 -1.86 7.54 25.58
CA SER A 556 -2.53 6.51 26.35
C SER A 556 -2.64 5.21 25.55
N THR A 557 -2.30 4.08 26.19
CA THR A 557 -2.52 2.73 25.67
C THR A 557 -3.76 2.05 26.28
N ARG A 558 -4.54 2.78 27.09
CA ARG A 558 -5.73 2.26 27.79
C ARG A 558 -6.96 3.09 27.46
N ALA A 559 -8.12 2.43 27.43
CA ALA A 559 -9.39 3.08 27.15
C ALA A 559 -9.94 3.86 28.36
N HIS A 560 -9.79 3.33 29.58
CA HIS A 560 -10.23 4.01 30.80
C HIS A 560 -9.38 3.55 31.98
N ALA A 561 -8.53 4.43 32.52
CA ALA A 561 -7.58 4.07 33.57
C ALA A 561 -7.05 5.29 34.32
N ASN A 562 -6.69 5.13 35.59
CA ASN A 562 -5.73 6.04 36.23
C ASN A 562 -4.32 5.71 35.76
N PHE A 563 -3.42 6.69 35.74
CA PHE A 563 -2.03 6.43 35.36
C PHE A 563 -1.02 7.25 36.15
N THR A 564 0.22 6.76 36.13
CA THR A 564 1.43 7.50 36.54
C THR A 564 2.50 7.34 35.46
N MET A 565 3.43 8.30 35.37
CA MET A 565 4.49 8.30 34.36
C MET A 565 5.88 8.50 34.97
N ASP A 566 6.87 7.84 34.39
CA ASP A 566 8.29 8.04 34.62
C ASP A 566 9.03 8.21 33.29
N ALA A 567 9.61 9.40 33.08
CA ALA A 567 10.36 9.77 31.89
C ALA A 567 11.89 9.73 32.08
N SER A 568 12.38 9.21 33.20
CA SER A 568 13.82 9.24 33.55
C SER A 568 14.69 8.59 32.49
N ASP A 569 14.31 7.41 32.00
CA ASP A 569 15.03 6.69 30.94
C ASP A 569 15.05 7.48 29.62
N ALA A 570 13.97 8.20 29.31
CA ALA A 570 13.86 9.02 28.10
C ALA A 570 14.77 10.25 28.19
N LEU A 571 14.80 10.92 29.34
CA LEU A 571 15.63 12.11 29.59
C LEU A 571 17.14 11.81 29.60
N GLN A 572 17.54 10.57 29.86
CA GLN A 572 18.94 10.14 29.80
C GLN A 572 19.43 9.87 28.37
N MET A 573 18.55 9.83 27.37
CA MET A 573 18.95 9.58 25.98
C MET A 573 19.68 10.78 25.38
N GLU A 574 20.82 10.53 24.74
CA GLU A 574 21.58 11.55 23.99
C GLU A 574 20.66 12.26 22.97
N GLY A 575 20.68 13.60 22.99
CA GLY A 575 19.87 14.45 22.12
C GLY A 575 18.44 14.70 22.60
N VAL A 576 18.01 14.18 23.76
CA VAL A 576 16.75 14.55 24.40
C VAL A 576 16.95 15.80 25.27
N HIS A 577 16.07 16.78 25.10
CA HIS A 577 16.14 18.06 25.81
C HIS A 577 15.18 18.15 26.99
N LEU A 578 13.92 17.75 26.78
CA LEU A 578 12.83 17.97 27.72
C LEU A 578 11.76 16.87 27.61
N PHE A 579 11.08 16.64 28.71
CA PHE A 579 9.79 15.95 28.76
C PHE A 579 8.79 16.89 29.42
N LEU A 580 7.67 17.16 28.77
CA LEU A 580 6.59 18.00 29.29
C LEU A 580 5.33 17.16 29.47
N SER A 581 4.57 17.47 30.50
CA SER A 581 3.35 16.78 30.92
C SER A 581 2.37 17.77 31.54
N ALA A 582 1.24 17.27 32.05
CA ALA A 582 0.28 18.11 32.74
C ALA A 582 0.87 18.82 33.99
N LYS A 583 1.98 18.33 34.56
CA LYS A 583 2.67 18.98 35.69
C LYS A 583 3.34 20.29 35.31
N ASP A 584 3.59 20.50 34.02
CA ASP A 584 4.30 21.66 33.49
C ASP A 584 3.34 22.79 33.07
N LEU A 585 2.03 22.57 33.24
CA LEU A 585 0.98 23.55 32.95
C LEU A 585 0.09 23.77 34.19
N PRO A 586 -0.25 25.01 34.55
CA PRO A 586 -1.34 25.25 35.49
C PRO A 586 -2.66 24.65 34.96
N HIS A 587 -3.46 24.06 35.84
CA HIS A 587 -4.74 23.40 35.47
C HIS A 587 -5.61 24.27 34.55
N GLU A 588 -5.79 25.55 34.88
CA GLU A 588 -6.59 26.51 34.11
C GLU A 588 -6.10 26.70 32.65
N ARG A 589 -4.78 26.56 32.44
CA ARG A 589 -4.11 26.66 31.14
C ARG A 589 -3.97 25.31 30.44
N ASN A 590 -4.17 24.20 31.14
CA ASN A 590 -4.17 22.85 30.56
C ASN A 590 -5.51 22.52 29.88
N CYS A 591 -6.61 23.19 30.25
CA CYS A 591 -7.92 22.91 29.67
C CYS A 591 -8.12 23.60 28.30
N ILE A 592 -8.58 22.87 27.28
CA ILE A 592 -8.75 23.33 25.89
C ILE A 592 -10.12 22.96 25.31
N GLY A 593 -10.51 23.65 24.23
CA GLY A 593 -11.73 23.38 23.47
C GLY A 593 -13.00 23.96 24.08
N PRO A 594 -14.16 23.77 23.41
CA PRO A 594 -15.43 24.34 23.85
C PRO A 594 -15.79 23.90 25.27
N LYS A 595 -16.12 24.86 26.14
CA LYS A 595 -16.39 24.63 27.58
C LYS A 595 -15.23 24.01 28.37
N SER A 596 -14.00 24.00 27.84
CA SER A 596 -12.80 23.52 28.53
C SER A 596 -12.88 22.05 28.98
N THR A 597 -13.56 21.20 28.21
CA THR A 597 -13.80 19.79 28.56
C THR A 597 -12.65 18.85 28.21
N ASN A 598 -11.65 19.32 27.45
CA ASN A 598 -10.47 18.56 27.08
C ASN A 598 -9.23 19.16 27.74
N ALA A 599 -8.13 18.42 27.74
CA ALA A 599 -6.84 18.88 28.24
C ALA A 599 -5.74 18.76 27.16
N VAL A 600 -4.72 19.63 27.21
CA VAL A 600 -3.50 19.50 26.41
C VAL A 600 -2.79 18.20 26.80
N PHE A 601 -2.61 17.99 28.10
CA PHE A 601 -2.10 16.76 28.69
C PHE A 601 -3.08 16.24 29.73
N VAL A 602 -3.43 14.95 29.66
CA VAL A 602 -4.27 14.32 30.67
C VAL A 602 -3.55 14.35 32.03
N GLU A 603 -4.25 14.74 33.08
CA GLU A 603 -3.65 14.91 34.42
C GLU A 603 -3.54 13.62 35.22
N ARG A 604 -4.60 12.80 35.20
CA ARG A 604 -4.71 11.63 36.09
C ARG A 604 -5.42 10.44 35.48
N THR A 605 -6.55 10.68 34.82
CA THR A 605 -7.43 9.62 34.34
C THR A 605 -7.60 9.72 32.84
N VAL A 606 -7.14 8.70 32.12
CA VAL A 606 -7.40 8.57 30.68
C VAL A 606 -8.81 8.02 30.48
N THR A 607 -9.53 8.57 29.51
CA THR A 607 -10.90 8.21 29.13
C THR A 607 -11.02 7.74 27.68
N SER A 608 -9.89 7.72 26.94
CA SER A 608 -9.79 6.99 25.68
C SER A 608 -8.34 6.62 25.35
N GLN A 609 -8.19 5.56 24.55
CA GLN A 609 -6.89 5.21 23.97
C GLN A 609 -6.48 6.31 22.99
N GLY A 610 -5.20 6.70 23.03
CA GLY A 610 -4.66 7.76 22.17
C GLY A 610 -4.73 9.18 22.75
N GLN A 611 -5.23 9.37 23.98
CA GLN A 611 -5.12 10.67 24.66
C GLN A 611 -3.65 11.03 24.94
N ILE A 612 -3.31 12.32 24.84
CA ILE A 612 -1.95 12.81 25.02
C ILE A 612 -1.65 12.91 26.52
N LEU A 613 -0.62 12.20 26.98
CA LEU A 613 -0.18 12.21 28.37
C LEU A 613 0.96 13.20 28.61
N GLY A 614 1.80 13.39 27.60
CA GLY A 614 2.95 14.27 27.63
C GLY A 614 3.68 14.26 26.28
N VAL A 615 4.78 14.98 26.20
CA VAL A 615 5.62 15.10 25.00
C VAL A 615 7.09 15.05 25.34
N VAL A 616 7.88 14.46 24.45
CA VAL A 616 9.35 14.49 24.48
C VAL A 616 9.85 15.41 23.38
N ILE A 617 10.81 16.27 23.71
CA ILE A 617 11.47 17.19 22.78
C ILE A 617 12.92 16.75 22.61
N ALA A 618 13.38 16.60 21.36
CA ALA A 618 14.74 16.14 21.05
C ALA A 618 15.32 16.82 19.79
N GLU A 619 16.62 16.66 19.56
CA GLU A 619 17.35 17.25 18.42
C GLU A 619 16.87 16.77 17.05
N ASN A 620 16.28 15.57 16.97
CA ASN A 620 15.69 15.08 15.73
C ASN A 620 14.48 14.17 16.00
N GLN A 621 13.66 14.03 14.97
CA GLN A 621 12.43 13.25 14.99
C GLN A 621 12.63 11.81 15.49
N ARG A 622 13.70 11.13 15.06
CA ARG A 622 13.93 9.71 15.41
C ARG A 622 14.26 9.56 16.89
N ILE A 623 15.05 10.47 17.45
CA ILE A 623 15.37 10.49 18.89
C ILE A 623 14.09 10.78 19.68
N ALA A 624 13.33 11.82 19.32
CA ALA A 624 12.08 12.18 20.00
C ALA A 624 11.11 10.99 20.06
N GLN A 625 10.87 10.33 18.93
CA GLN A 625 9.98 9.15 18.87
C GLN A 625 10.50 7.96 19.68
N SER A 626 11.82 7.74 19.68
CA SER A 626 12.43 6.64 20.44
C SER A 626 12.38 6.88 21.94
N ALA A 627 12.60 8.13 22.35
CA ALA A 627 12.50 8.57 23.73
C ALA A 627 11.06 8.57 24.25
N ALA A 628 10.08 8.99 23.43
CA ALA A 628 8.66 8.89 23.79
C ALA A 628 8.23 7.45 24.11
N ARG A 629 8.76 6.45 23.40
CA ARG A 629 8.52 5.02 23.70
C ARG A 629 9.23 4.51 24.96
N LYS A 630 10.21 5.25 25.48
CA LYS A 630 10.94 4.92 26.72
C LYS A 630 10.28 5.50 27.96
N VAL A 631 9.30 6.40 27.82
CA VAL A 631 8.48 6.89 28.93
C VAL A 631 7.63 5.72 29.45
N LYS A 632 7.85 5.36 30.72
CA LYS A 632 7.12 4.27 31.38
C LYS A 632 5.80 4.82 31.89
N VAL A 633 4.70 4.18 31.51
CA VAL A 633 3.36 4.53 31.98
C VAL A 633 2.76 3.33 32.70
N ILE A 634 2.41 3.51 33.97
CA ILE A 634 1.78 2.48 34.80
C ILE A 634 0.30 2.84 34.91
N TYR A 635 -0.57 1.88 34.54
CA TYR A 635 -2.02 2.07 34.51
C TYR A 635 -2.72 1.24 35.59
N GLU A 636 -3.79 1.79 36.14
CA GLU A 636 -4.80 1.12 36.94
C GLU A 636 -6.14 1.22 36.18
N ASP A 637 -6.54 0.12 35.52
CA ASP A 637 -7.75 0.09 34.69
C ASP A 637 -9.02 0.35 35.52
N LEU A 638 -9.90 1.20 35.02
CA LEU A 638 -11.14 1.58 35.68
C LEU A 638 -12.36 0.94 35.02
N GLN A 639 -13.42 0.74 35.80
CA GLN A 639 -14.73 0.29 35.34
C GLN A 639 -15.80 1.35 35.60
N PRO A 640 -16.83 1.46 34.73
CA PRO A 640 -17.02 0.70 33.50
C PRO A 640 -16.13 1.20 32.34
N VAL A 641 -15.75 0.31 31.44
CA VAL A 641 -15.16 0.68 30.13
C VAL A 641 -16.30 0.75 29.11
N ILE A 642 -16.61 1.96 28.63
CA ILE A 642 -17.72 2.21 27.70
C ILE A 642 -17.15 2.45 26.30
N ILE A 643 -17.39 1.52 25.36
CA ILE A 643 -16.84 1.60 24.00
C ILE A 643 -17.97 1.70 22.95
N SER A 644 -18.96 0.81 23.04
CA SER A 644 -20.05 0.75 22.06
C SER A 644 -21.19 1.73 22.39
N ILE A 645 -22.03 2.02 21.39
CA ILE A 645 -23.27 2.79 21.61
C ILE A 645 -24.17 2.04 22.60
N GLU A 646 -24.21 0.71 22.53
CA GLU A 646 -24.97 -0.12 23.47
C GLU A 646 -24.45 0.01 24.91
N ASP A 647 -23.13 0.05 25.11
CA ASP A 647 -22.54 0.28 26.43
C ASP A 647 -22.94 1.65 26.96
N ALA A 648 -22.90 2.69 26.10
CA ALA A 648 -23.28 4.05 26.48
C ALA A 648 -24.76 4.13 26.88
N ILE A 649 -25.66 3.49 26.14
CA ILE A 649 -27.09 3.38 26.47
C ILE A 649 -27.28 2.64 27.80
N LYS A 650 -26.62 1.49 27.98
CA LYS A 650 -26.71 0.67 29.20
C LYS A 650 -26.27 1.44 30.44
N HIS A 651 -25.21 2.24 30.33
CA HIS A 651 -24.67 3.02 31.45
C HIS A 651 -25.20 4.46 31.51
N LYS A 652 -26.16 4.83 30.65
CA LYS A 652 -26.74 6.17 30.60
C LYS A 652 -25.69 7.28 30.42
N SER A 653 -24.65 7.01 29.63
CA SER A 653 -23.50 7.90 29.41
C SER A 653 -23.69 8.72 28.13
N TYR A 654 -24.19 9.95 28.26
CA TYR A 654 -24.50 10.85 27.13
C TYR A 654 -23.82 12.21 27.30
N PHE A 655 -23.62 12.95 26.20
CA PHE A 655 -23.07 14.31 26.23
C PHE A 655 -24.09 15.38 26.66
N THR A 656 -25.39 15.11 26.48
CA THR A 656 -26.49 15.92 27.00
C THR A 656 -27.06 15.25 28.24
N ASP A 657 -27.64 16.03 29.16
CA ASP A 657 -28.46 15.41 30.20
C ASP A 657 -29.62 14.65 29.53
N ILE A 658 -29.92 13.45 30.03
CA ILE A 658 -30.97 12.54 29.55
C ILE A 658 -32.32 13.23 29.56
N THR A 659 -32.47 14.24 30.41
CA THR A 659 -33.67 15.06 30.55
C THR A 659 -33.95 15.97 29.36
N ASN A 660 -32.98 16.22 28.46
CA ASN A 660 -33.16 17.13 27.33
C ASN A 660 -32.57 16.56 26.01
N PRO A 661 -33.16 15.48 25.46
CA PRO A 661 -32.76 14.94 24.16
C PRO A 661 -33.06 15.94 23.03
N CYS A 662 -32.26 15.90 21.97
CA CYS A 662 -32.56 16.64 20.75
C CYS A 662 -33.69 15.92 19.98
N ILE A 663 -34.91 16.42 20.10
CA ILE A 663 -36.11 15.85 19.47
C ILE A 663 -36.65 16.82 18.41
N ILE A 664 -37.01 16.29 17.24
CA ILE A 664 -37.76 16.99 16.20
C ILE A 664 -39.01 16.18 15.89
N GLU A 665 -40.18 16.73 16.20
CA GLU A 665 -41.48 16.09 15.96
C GLU A 665 -42.36 16.97 15.07
N ARG A 666 -43.18 16.33 14.22
CA ARG A 666 -44.14 17.02 13.36
C ARG A 666 -45.41 16.18 13.20
N GLY A 667 -46.53 16.71 13.68
CA GLY A 667 -47.83 16.02 13.64
C GLY A 667 -48.01 14.99 14.77
N ASN A 668 -49.10 14.21 14.71
CA ASN A 668 -49.41 13.17 15.69
C ASN A 668 -49.05 11.78 15.12
N VAL A 669 -47.83 11.32 15.40
CA VAL A 669 -47.32 10.05 14.88
C VAL A 669 -48.11 8.85 15.42
N ASP A 670 -48.61 8.93 16.66
CA ASP A 670 -49.37 7.84 17.30
C ASP A 670 -50.73 7.59 16.63
N GLU A 671 -51.42 8.66 16.20
CA GLU A 671 -52.67 8.52 15.42
C GLU A 671 -52.41 7.90 14.06
N ILE A 672 -51.35 8.31 13.38
CA ILE A 672 -51.00 7.78 12.06
C ILE A 672 -50.65 6.29 12.16
N PHE A 673 -49.88 5.87 13.18
CA PHE A 673 -49.54 4.46 13.38
C PHE A 673 -50.78 3.56 13.59
N LYS A 674 -51.84 4.06 14.23
CA LYS A 674 -53.10 3.29 14.40
C LYS A 674 -53.81 3.00 13.09
N SER A 675 -53.67 3.88 12.10
CA SER A 675 -54.32 3.77 10.78
C SER A 675 -53.41 3.21 9.69
N ALA A 676 -52.12 3.01 10.00
CA ALA A 676 -51.14 2.56 9.03
C ALA A 676 -51.42 1.10 8.61
N PRO A 677 -51.45 0.79 7.30
CA PRO A 677 -51.71 -0.57 6.82
C PRO A 677 -50.58 -1.55 7.14
N HIS A 678 -49.35 -1.05 7.27
CA HIS A 678 -48.17 -1.82 7.63
C HIS A 678 -47.25 -1.00 8.53
N ILE A 679 -46.61 -1.67 9.48
CA ILE A 679 -45.58 -1.11 10.36
C ILE A 679 -44.34 -1.99 10.23
N ILE A 680 -43.19 -1.38 9.92
CA ILE A 680 -41.91 -2.07 9.78
C ILE A 680 -40.99 -1.56 10.88
N HIS A 681 -40.41 -2.49 11.63
CA HIS A 681 -39.40 -2.20 12.64
C HIS A 681 -38.04 -2.71 12.15
N GLY A 682 -36.97 -1.96 12.43
CA GLY A 682 -35.62 -2.36 12.09
C GLY A 682 -34.59 -1.43 12.73
N GLU A 683 -33.34 -1.90 12.73
CA GLU A 683 -32.19 -1.16 13.21
C GLU A 683 -31.13 -1.09 12.11
N MET A 684 -30.40 0.02 12.06
CA MET A 684 -29.29 0.22 11.13
C MET A 684 -28.08 0.77 11.88
N ARG A 685 -26.90 0.25 11.55
CA ARG A 685 -25.62 0.75 12.05
C ARG A 685 -24.82 1.33 10.90
N SER A 686 -24.14 2.44 11.15
CA SER A 686 -23.13 3.00 10.24
C SER A 686 -21.78 3.00 10.96
N GLY A 687 -20.74 2.56 10.27
CA GLY A 687 -19.38 2.55 10.80
C GLY A 687 -18.76 3.94 10.84
N SER A 688 -17.63 4.06 11.54
CA SER A 688 -16.79 5.26 11.52
C SER A 688 -16.06 5.42 10.20
N GLN A 689 -15.59 6.63 9.93
CA GLN A 689 -14.74 6.93 8.77
C GLN A 689 -13.55 7.77 9.20
N GLU A 690 -12.36 7.38 8.76
CA GLU A 690 -11.15 8.20 8.92
C GLU A 690 -11.06 9.23 7.80
N HIS A 691 -10.60 10.44 8.12
CA HIS A 691 -10.46 11.52 7.14
C HIS A 691 -9.49 11.10 6.03
N PHE A 692 -8.35 10.53 6.43
CA PHE A 692 -7.29 10.07 5.54
C PHE A 692 -6.74 11.18 4.63
N TYR A 693 -6.54 12.38 5.20
CA TYR A 693 -5.74 13.42 4.56
C TYR A 693 -4.32 12.90 4.31
N LEU A 694 -3.78 13.18 3.12
CA LEU A 694 -2.45 12.65 2.76
C LEU A 694 -1.31 13.44 3.42
N GLU A 695 -1.51 14.73 3.69
CA GLU A 695 -0.68 15.49 4.62
C GLU A 695 -1.20 15.24 6.03
N THR A 696 -0.43 14.53 6.86
CA THR A 696 -0.74 14.33 8.28
C THR A 696 -0.66 15.65 9.06
N GLN A 697 -1.29 15.73 10.24
CA GLN A 697 -1.19 16.90 11.12
C GLN A 697 0.27 17.32 11.31
N SER A 698 0.58 18.59 11.02
CA SER A 698 1.93 19.12 10.98
C SER A 698 1.94 20.57 11.45
N THR A 699 2.87 20.90 12.34
CA THR A 699 3.02 22.22 12.96
C THR A 699 4.50 22.56 13.16
N VAL A 700 4.89 23.79 12.82
CA VAL A 700 6.18 24.40 13.17
C VAL A 700 5.90 25.66 13.96
N VAL A 701 6.46 25.74 15.18
CA VAL A 701 6.33 26.90 16.07
C VAL A 701 7.68 27.59 16.18
N VAL A 702 7.74 28.83 15.71
CA VAL A 702 8.93 29.68 15.71
C VAL A 702 8.75 30.78 16.77
N PRO A 703 9.53 30.78 17.86
CA PRO A 703 9.50 31.89 18.81
C PRO A 703 10.11 33.15 18.19
N GLN A 704 9.49 34.29 18.48
CA GLN A 704 9.90 35.63 18.04
C GLN A 704 10.41 36.44 19.24
N GLU A 705 10.96 37.64 18.98
CA GLU A 705 11.26 38.63 20.02
C GLU A 705 9.95 39.05 20.76
N ASP A 706 10.07 39.55 21.98
CA ASP A 706 8.94 40.00 22.83
C ASP A 706 7.86 38.94 23.14
N ASP A 707 8.27 37.68 23.32
CA ASP A 707 7.39 36.54 23.62
C ASP A 707 6.35 36.21 22.52
N GLY A 708 6.54 36.75 21.30
CA GLY A 708 5.73 36.40 20.15
C GLY A 708 5.95 34.94 19.70
N LEU A 709 4.91 34.32 19.14
CA LEU A 709 5.00 33.01 18.50
C LEU A 709 4.46 33.10 17.07
N GLU A 710 5.24 32.62 16.12
CA GLU A 710 4.78 32.39 14.75
C GLU A 710 4.52 30.89 14.56
N VAL A 711 3.29 30.55 14.16
CA VAL A 711 2.84 29.16 14.07
C VAL A 711 2.45 28.83 12.63
N TYR A 712 3.25 27.98 11.99
CA TYR A 712 2.91 27.37 10.71
C TYR A 712 2.21 26.04 11.00
N CYS A 713 0.96 25.87 10.58
CA CYS A 713 0.23 24.63 10.85
C CYS A 713 -0.74 24.25 9.72
N SER A 714 -0.88 22.95 9.48
CA SER A 714 -1.90 22.39 8.60
C SER A 714 -3.25 22.37 9.33
N THR A 715 -3.97 23.50 9.32
CA THR A 715 -5.25 23.66 10.01
C THR A 715 -6.33 24.29 9.13
N GLN A 716 -7.58 23.96 9.41
CA GLN A 716 -8.76 24.64 8.84
C GLN A 716 -9.25 25.80 9.73
N TYR A 717 -8.71 25.95 10.95
CA TYR A 717 -9.18 26.93 11.91
C TYR A 717 -8.03 27.72 12.60
N PRO A 718 -7.33 28.61 11.87
CA PRO A 718 -6.19 29.36 12.42
C PRO A 718 -6.52 30.21 13.64
N ASN A 719 -7.72 30.79 13.70
CA ASN A 719 -8.15 31.62 14.84
C ASN A 719 -8.24 30.80 16.13
N LEU A 720 -8.80 29.59 16.07
CA LEU A 720 -8.85 28.71 17.23
C LEU A 720 -7.43 28.36 17.71
N ILE A 721 -6.51 28.06 16.80
CA ILE A 721 -5.10 27.80 17.15
C ILE A 721 -4.49 29.01 17.88
N SER A 722 -4.70 30.23 17.37
CA SER A 722 -4.20 31.44 18.01
C SER A 722 -4.75 31.61 19.45
N VAL A 723 -6.06 31.42 19.63
CA VAL A 723 -6.71 31.51 20.95
C VAL A 723 -6.17 30.45 21.92
N GLU A 724 -6.07 29.19 21.48
CA GLU A 724 -5.61 28.10 22.33
C GLU A 724 -4.10 28.20 22.64
N CYS A 725 -3.28 28.64 21.69
CA CYS A 725 -1.86 28.93 21.94
C CYS A 725 -1.69 30.03 23.00
N ASN A 726 -2.44 31.12 22.92
CA ASN A 726 -2.39 32.18 23.92
C ASN A 726 -2.85 31.69 25.30
N ARG A 727 -3.93 30.89 25.34
CA ARG A 727 -4.45 30.31 26.58
C ARG A 727 -3.44 29.40 27.28
N THR A 728 -2.76 28.56 26.49
CA THR A 728 -1.83 27.53 26.98
C THR A 728 -0.42 28.05 27.20
N PHE A 729 -0.09 29.26 26.74
CA PHE A 729 1.25 29.83 26.85
C PHE A 729 1.72 29.95 28.30
N VAL A 730 2.91 29.44 28.61
CA VAL A 730 3.56 29.58 29.92
C VAL A 730 5.03 29.90 29.69
N LYS A 731 5.57 30.90 30.38
CA LYS A 731 7.01 31.16 30.39
C LYS A 731 7.70 30.15 31.29
N TYR A 732 8.61 29.37 30.73
CA TYR A 732 9.46 28.47 31.51
C TYR A 732 10.67 29.25 32.03
N THR A 733 10.68 29.61 33.32
CA THR A 733 11.81 30.27 33.98
C THR A 733 12.54 29.26 34.85
N ASP A 734 13.55 28.58 34.30
CA ASP A 734 14.47 27.75 35.08
C ASP A 734 15.78 28.52 35.27
N GLU A 735 16.10 28.88 36.52
CA GLU A 735 17.29 29.67 36.90
C GLU A 735 18.62 28.98 36.53
N GLN A 736 18.61 27.68 36.19
CA GLN A 736 19.80 26.92 35.79
C GLN A 736 19.98 26.73 34.28
N SER A 737 19.04 27.19 33.44
CA SER A 737 19.14 27.00 32.00
C SER A 737 19.18 28.34 31.25
N SER A 738 20.38 28.76 30.84
CA SER A 738 20.57 29.85 29.87
C SER A 738 20.17 29.41 28.46
N ARG A 739 18.99 28.79 28.29
CA ARG A 739 18.53 28.23 27.02
C ARG A 739 17.61 29.23 26.33
N ASN A 740 18.13 29.83 25.25
CA ASN A 740 17.38 30.68 24.33
C ASN A 740 16.12 29.96 23.82
N CYS A 741 15.04 30.70 23.57
CA CYS A 741 13.80 30.19 22.94
C CYS A 741 14.13 29.40 21.66
N GLN A 742 13.65 28.15 21.56
CA GLN A 742 13.96 27.25 20.43
C GLN A 742 12.73 27.00 19.55
N THR A 743 12.93 26.95 18.24
CA THR A 743 11.90 26.51 17.28
C THR A 743 11.58 25.04 17.48
N ILE A 744 10.29 24.68 17.46
CA ILE A 744 9.84 23.29 17.59
C ILE A 744 9.04 22.88 16.37
N ARG A 745 9.43 21.77 15.74
CA ARG A 745 8.67 21.07 14.70
C ARG A 745 7.98 19.84 15.26
N TRP A 746 6.74 19.67 14.86
CA TRP A 746 5.96 18.50 15.15
C TRP A 746 5.17 18.06 13.93
N ARG A 747 5.09 16.75 13.75
CA ARG A 747 4.20 16.14 12.78
C ARG A 747 3.69 14.83 13.35
N VAL A 748 2.43 14.53 13.10
CA VAL A 748 1.86 13.21 13.38
C VAL A 748 2.43 12.25 12.36
N TRP A 749 3.14 11.25 12.85
CA TRP A 749 3.67 10.18 12.03
C TRP A 749 3.01 8.89 12.49
N TRP A 750 2.11 8.36 11.66
CA TRP A 750 1.53 7.04 11.87
C TRP A 750 2.60 5.96 11.76
#